data_AF-W6LFR0-F1
#
_entry.id   AF-W6LFR0-F1
#
_cell.length_a   1.000
_cell.length_b   1.000
_cell.length_c   1.000
_cell.angle_alpha   90.00
_cell.angle_beta   90.00
_cell.angle_gamma   90.00
#
_symmetry.space_group_name_H-M   'P 1'
#
loop_
_entity.id
_entity.type
_entity.pdbx_description
1 polymer ?
#
loop_
_entity_poly.entity_id
_entity_poly.type
_entity_poly.pdbx_seq_one_letter_code
_entity_poly.pdbx_strand_id
1 'polypeptide(L)'
;MSFLPCIRIIGSSPHDLKTELMHAVEHAGFSTHLETSHCKPEQVESDGEVFTLCVDSADNDTCSKSTFHYECRYIWGERSSTQECVEFLKDFIEVAWGGNVGKAASPDALDRPYGRFISTRGHSVSSTFTTVILEGLAKDGGLYLPTRLLTMSPSQIDYFCLSPGLRYIEAAPIIMERLVDKTISPAVLRSLIIRAYDPCRWCDKQDICPVTPLLGEMPGIKAAAHTPNWMQDISVMELYHGPTGAFKDFALQLFPLYFNAAADGKCKDVHTGTDVKLQEVKKEESEYEKRDAYLILTATSGDTGVSSICGFVNACGRSKVMVLYPLYGVSPVQRLHMLSYDNGTSVRVLGIDTNFDFCQKSAKAVFLDSELMQKFGALNPPLKLSSANSINWGRFIPQVVYYCWAYRHYVHHGAELITSGRAWSYGDPIDIVVPCGNFGNILSGYYAKLMGFPIRKLIVASNLNDVLYEFIKTGCYDIRTRRLEPSASPSIDILKASNVERLLFVLSDGDTALVESAMMQLDTQRYFQISDDLRRRMSETFEAYRCDEQDCGAIIKEVFEASGGQRLPDSHTAIAMYAAKVFREEQLRGYHLDSHQGIPPLVVLGTAHWSKFPEAVLHAIRGEKMTITPPSSYPEESIKQVWDLYKQILEMCPTEETPNAGDWIQKVHPALAAALKLSEAKINKPRSLPVDIEAVKEEVVQFSTV
;
A
#
# COMPACT_ATOMS: atom_id res chain seq x y z
N MET A 1 -24.91 -35.08 -1.10
CA MET A 1 -23.55 -35.32 -0.57
C MET A 1 -22.82 -33.98 -0.62
N SER A 2 -22.33 -33.50 0.52
CA SER A 2 -21.46 -32.31 0.56
C SER A 2 -20.14 -32.67 -0.12
N PHE A 3 -19.85 -32.08 -1.28
CA PHE A 3 -18.55 -32.20 -1.94
C PHE A 3 -17.56 -31.31 -1.19
N LEU A 4 -16.97 -31.85 -0.11
CA LEU A 4 -15.78 -31.25 0.51
C LEU A 4 -14.55 -31.68 -0.29
N PRO A 5 -13.56 -30.80 -0.50
CA PRO A 5 -12.37 -31.15 -1.26
C PRO A 5 -11.54 -32.20 -0.52
N CYS A 6 -10.78 -33.00 -1.29
CA CYS A 6 -9.75 -33.84 -0.73
C CYS A 6 -8.54 -32.97 -0.35
N ILE A 7 -8.07 -33.06 0.90
CA ILE A 7 -6.94 -32.27 1.39
C ILE A 7 -5.64 -33.05 1.18
N ARG A 8 -4.79 -32.53 0.30
CA ARG A 8 -3.43 -33.01 0.10
C ARG A 8 -2.47 -32.25 1.02
N ILE A 9 -1.78 -32.96 1.90
CA ILE A 9 -0.81 -32.35 2.83
C ILE A 9 0.61 -32.55 2.30
N ILE A 10 1.32 -31.45 2.06
CA ILE A 10 2.72 -31.40 1.60
C ILE A 10 3.57 -30.54 2.54
N GLY A 11 4.83 -30.30 2.19
CA GLY A 11 5.71 -29.36 2.90
C GLY A 11 6.80 -30.06 3.71
N SER A 12 7.67 -29.23 4.29
CA SER A 12 8.92 -29.64 4.92
C SER A 12 8.79 -30.17 6.35
N SER A 13 7.60 -30.10 6.94
CA SER A 13 7.36 -30.62 8.30
C SER A 13 7.57 -32.14 8.40
N PRO A 14 7.93 -32.67 9.59
CA PRO A 14 8.13 -34.11 9.81
C PRO A 14 6.92 -34.96 9.39
N HIS A 15 7.18 -36.19 8.97
CA HIS A 15 6.14 -37.11 8.50
C HIS A 15 5.07 -37.38 9.58
N ASP A 16 5.51 -37.69 10.81
CA ASP A 16 4.61 -38.02 11.93
C ASP A 16 3.62 -36.89 12.23
N LEU A 17 4.10 -35.64 12.20
CA LEU A 17 3.25 -34.46 12.37
C LEU A 17 2.21 -34.33 11.24
N LYS A 18 2.63 -34.57 9.98
CA LYS A 18 1.69 -34.52 8.86
C LYS A 18 0.64 -35.63 8.96
N THR A 19 0.99 -36.80 9.47
CA THR A 19 0.05 -37.90 9.77
C THR A 19 -0.93 -37.51 10.88
N GLU A 20 -0.46 -36.87 11.95
CA GLU A 20 -1.33 -36.34 13.01
C GLU A 20 -2.32 -35.31 12.45
N LEU A 21 -1.84 -34.39 11.61
CA LEU A 21 -2.66 -33.38 10.94
C LEU A 21 -3.69 -34.00 9.99
N MET A 22 -3.33 -35.05 9.25
CA MET A 22 -4.32 -35.78 8.44
C MET A 22 -5.46 -36.29 9.29
N HIS A 23 -5.16 -36.96 10.40
CA HIS A 23 -6.20 -37.43 11.30
C HIS A 23 -7.04 -36.26 11.81
N ALA A 24 -6.45 -35.15 12.22
CA ALA A 24 -7.20 -33.98 12.68
C ALA A 24 -8.12 -33.40 11.58
N VAL A 25 -7.66 -33.36 10.33
CA VAL A 25 -8.43 -32.91 9.16
C VAL A 25 -9.55 -33.90 8.80
N GLU A 26 -9.32 -35.21 8.92
CA GLU A 26 -10.34 -36.25 8.77
C GLU A 26 -11.45 -36.14 9.82
N HIS A 27 -11.08 -35.92 11.09
CA HIS A 27 -12.02 -35.67 12.17
C HIS A 27 -12.85 -34.39 11.93
N ALA A 28 -12.30 -33.43 11.20
CA ALA A 28 -13.01 -32.22 10.78
C ALA A 28 -13.95 -32.43 9.58
N GLY A 29 -14.02 -33.64 9.02
CA GLY A 29 -14.96 -34.04 7.98
C GLY A 29 -14.41 -34.00 6.54
N PHE A 30 -13.11 -33.77 6.35
CA PHE A 30 -12.50 -33.74 5.02
C PHE A 30 -11.80 -35.07 4.70
N SER A 31 -11.85 -35.51 3.43
CA SER A 31 -11.00 -36.60 2.96
C SER A 31 -9.55 -36.12 2.86
N THR A 32 -8.56 -36.97 3.16
CA THR A 32 -7.14 -36.57 3.13
C THR A 32 -6.25 -37.50 2.32
N HIS A 33 -5.15 -36.96 1.80
CA HIS A 33 -4.08 -37.70 1.13
C HIS A 33 -2.70 -37.15 1.53
N LEU A 34 -1.78 -38.03 1.93
CA LEU A 34 -0.41 -37.66 2.27
C LEU A 34 0.53 -37.85 1.08
N GLU A 35 1.40 -36.89 0.82
CA GLU A 35 2.48 -37.09 -0.15
C GLU A 35 3.85 -37.01 0.55
N THR A 36 4.57 -38.15 0.56
CA THR A 36 5.91 -38.28 1.11
C THR A 36 6.94 -38.21 -0.02
N SER A 37 7.29 -36.98 -0.42
CA SER A 37 8.41 -36.56 -1.30
C SER A 37 9.00 -37.53 -2.35
N HIS A 38 9.08 -37.02 -3.60
CA HIS A 38 9.70 -37.56 -4.83
C HIS A 38 8.77 -38.24 -5.84
N CYS A 39 7.54 -37.77 -6.02
CA CYS A 39 6.78 -38.08 -7.24
C CYS A 39 6.66 -36.85 -8.16
N LYS A 40 6.81 -37.10 -9.47
CA LYS A 40 6.54 -36.11 -10.52
C LYS A 40 5.05 -35.73 -10.45
N PRO A 41 4.68 -34.49 -10.78
CA PRO A 41 3.31 -33.95 -10.65
C PRO A 41 2.21 -34.63 -11.50
N GLU A 42 2.48 -35.78 -12.14
CA GLU A 42 1.64 -36.38 -13.17
C GLU A 42 0.82 -37.61 -12.73
N GLN A 43 0.80 -37.99 -11.45
CA GLN A 43 0.06 -39.19 -11.00
C GLN A 43 -0.76 -38.96 -9.72
N VAL A 44 -1.84 -38.18 -9.81
CA VAL A 44 -2.98 -38.30 -8.91
C VAL A 44 -4.26 -38.18 -9.76
N GLU A 45 -4.74 -39.31 -10.28
CA GLU A 45 -6.11 -39.42 -10.77
C GLU A 45 -7.02 -39.60 -9.55
N SER A 46 -7.56 -38.49 -9.05
CA SER A 46 -8.74 -38.52 -8.19
C SER A 46 -9.87 -37.78 -8.90
N ASP A 47 -11.04 -38.42 -9.03
CA ASP A 47 -12.26 -37.87 -9.66
C ASP A 47 -12.88 -36.66 -8.91
N GLY A 48 -12.13 -35.98 -8.03
CA GLY A 48 -12.58 -34.83 -7.23
C GLY A 48 -11.53 -33.72 -7.12
N GLU A 49 -11.98 -32.50 -6.79
CA GLU A 49 -11.09 -31.34 -6.59
C GLU A 49 -10.19 -31.53 -5.36
N VAL A 50 -8.87 -31.38 -5.56
CA VAL A 50 -7.83 -31.49 -4.51
C VAL A 50 -7.45 -30.09 -4.02
N PHE A 51 -7.42 -29.89 -2.70
CA PHE A 51 -6.87 -28.70 -2.05
C PHE A 51 -5.56 -29.03 -1.36
N THR A 52 -4.50 -28.27 -1.64
CA THR A 52 -3.14 -28.55 -1.16
C THR A 52 -2.77 -27.63 0.00
N LEU A 53 -2.62 -28.23 1.19
CA LEU A 53 -2.07 -27.60 2.38
C LEU A 53 -0.56 -27.86 2.45
N CYS A 54 0.24 -26.79 2.37
CA CYS A 54 1.68 -26.85 2.58
C CYS A 54 2.00 -26.57 4.05
N VAL A 55 2.52 -27.57 4.77
CA VAL A 55 2.92 -27.44 6.18
C VAL A 55 4.44 -27.45 6.28
N ASP A 56 5.01 -26.29 6.55
CA ASP A 56 6.47 -26.10 6.63
C ASP A 56 6.95 -25.93 8.06
N SER A 57 8.11 -26.50 8.39
CA SER A 57 8.73 -26.27 9.70
C SER A 57 9.32 -24.86 9.78
N ALA A 58 9.10 -24.17 10.90
CA ALA A 58 9.62 -22.83 11.15
C ALA A 58 11.16 -22.74 11.09
N ASP A 59 11.86 -23.81 11.46
CA ASP A 59 13.33 -23.85 11.56
C ASP A 59 14.01 -24.11 10.21
N ASN A 60 13.25 -24.48 9.19
CA ASN A 60 13.80 -24.81 7.89
C ASN A 60 13.90 -23.53 7.06
N ASP A 61 14.97 -23.40 6.26
CA ASP A 61 15.23 -22.23 5.40
C ASP A 61 14.27 -22.24 4.19
N THR A 62 12.98 -22.07 4.51
CA THR A 62 11.85 -22.37 3.64
C THR A 62 11.65 -21.33 2.55
N CYS A 63 12.26 -20.16 2.70
CA CYS A 63 12.25 -19.15 1.65
C CYS A 63 13.13 -19.57 0.45
N SER A 64 14.09 -20.48 0.58
CA SER A 64 14.93 -20.84 -0.56
C SER A 64 14.32 -21.88 -1.53
N LYS A 65 13.25 -22.62 -1.16
CA LYS A 65 13.00 -23.94 -1.79
C LYS A 65 11.56 -24.37 -2.13
N SER A 66 10.51 -23.61 -1.84
CA SER A 66 9.16 -24.09 -2.18
C SER A 66 8.81 -23.80 -3.66
N THR A 67 9.07 -24.77 -4.54
CA THR A 67 8.58 -24.84 -5.93
C THR A 67 7.22 -25.52 -6.03
N PHE A 68 6.61 -25.88 -4.90
CA PHE A 68 5.35 -26.62 -4.88
C PHE A 68 4.17 -25.71 -5.20
N HIS A 69 3.22 -26.24 -5.97
CA HIS A 69 1.92 -25.61 -6.13
C HIS A 69 1.08 -25.93 -4.89
N TYR A 70 0.70 -24.91 -4.12
CA TYR A 70 -0.18 -25.02 -2.97
C TYR A 70 -1.22 -23.91 -2.96
N GLU A 71 -2.36 -24.17 -2.31
CA GLU A 71 -3.44 -23.20 -2.12
C GLU A 71 -3.34 -22.48 -0.77
N CYS A 72 -2.75 -23.13 0.22
CA CYS A 72 -2.64 -22.62 1.58
C CYS A 72 -1.34 -23.10 2.23
N ARG A 73 -0.63 -22.19 2.90
CA ARG A 73 0.60 -22.51 3.63
C ARG A 73 0.42 -22.23 5.11
N TYR A 74 0.81 -23.20 5.93
CA TYR A 74 0.84 -23.10 7.39
C TYR A 74 2.26 -23.36 7.88
N ILE A 75 2.82 -22.44 8.65
CA ILE A 75 4.17 -22.57 9.19
C ILE A 75 4.08 -23.16 10.59
N TRP A 76 4.57 -24.38 10.76
CA TRP A 76 4.55 -25.08 12.03
C TRP A 76 5.71 -24.63 12.92
N GLY A 77 5.39 -23.95 14.02
CA GLY A 77 6.31 -23.53 15.06
C GLY A 77 5.98 -24.14 16.42
N GLU A 78 6.76 -23.79 17.45
CA GLU A 78 6.61 -24.34 18.81
C GLU A 78 5.23 -24.09 19.43
N ARG A 79 4.56 -23.00 19.04
CA ARG A 79 3.23 -22.60 19.55
C ARG A 79 2.08 -23.08 18.68
N SER A 80 2.35 -23.79 17.58
CA SER A 80 1.32 -24.32 16.70
C SER A 80 0.58 -25.50 17.33
N SER A 81 -0.70 -25.66 16.98
CA SER A 81 -1.50 -26.83 17.34
C SER A 81 -2.24 -27.38 16.13
N THR A 82 -2.62 -28.66 16.18
CA THR A 82 -3.40 -29.30 15.11
C THR A 82 -4.77 -28.67 14.98
N GLN A 83 -5.41 -28.30 16.09
CA GLN A 83 -6.68 -27.58 16.10
C GLN A 83 -6.57 -26.23 15.37
N GLU A 84 -5.56 -25.41 15.70
CA GLU A 84 -5.35 -24.11 15.06
C GLU A 84 -5.13 -24.26 13.54
N CYS A 85 -4.31 -25.24 13.13
CA CYS A 85 -4.06 -25.54 11.71
C CYS A 85 -5.34 -25.96 10.97
N VAL A 86 -6.20 -26.76 11.61
CA VAL A 86 -7.48 -27.18 11.03
C VAL A 86 -8.47 -26.01 10.93
N GLU A 87 -8.57 -25.14 11.94
CA GLU A 87 -9.41 -23.94 11.90
C GLU A 87 -8.96 -22.98 10.79
N PHE A 88 -7.65 -22.77 10.71
CA PHE A 88 -7.01 -22.02 9.66
C PHE A 88 -7.31 -22.58 8.26
N LEU A 89 -7.20 -23.90 8.07
CA LEU A 89 -7.53 -24.56 6.81
C LEU A 89 -9.01 -24.35 6.43
N LYS A 90 -9.92 -24.47 7.40
CA LYS A 90 -11.35 -24.27 7.19
C LYS A 90 -11.64 -22.87 6.65
N ASP A 91 -11.02 -21.83 7.21
CA ASP A 91 -11.22 -20.46 6.73
C ASP A 91 -10.86 -20.29 5.26
N PHE A 92 -9.74 -20.88 4.80
CA PHE A 92 -9.37 -20.86 3.38
C PHE A 92 -10.37 -21.62 2.51
N ILE A 93 -10.82 -22.79 2.94
CA ILE A 93 -11.78 -23.60 2.19
C ILE A 93 -13.14 -22.89 2.10
N GLU A 94 -13.61 -22.27 3.18
CA GLU A 94 -14.87 -21.52 3.19
C GLU A 94 -14.84 -20.34 2.22
N VAL A 95 -13.71 -19.62 2.15
CA VAL A 95 -13.49 -18.54 1.18
C VAL A 95 -13.39 -19.07 -0.26
N ALA A 96 -12.74 -20.22 -0.44
CA ALA A 96 -12.53 -20.81 -1.76
C ALA A 96 -13.79 -21.49 -2.34
N TRP A 97 -14.60 -22.18 -1.53
CA TRP A 97 -15.80 -22.94 -1.96
C TRP A 97 -17.13 -22.27 -1.62
N GLY A 98 -17.14 -21.17 -0.86
CA GLY A 98 -18.30 -20.27 -0.74
C GLY A 98 -19.48 -20.80 0.08
N GLY A 99 -19.23 -21.36 1.27
CA GLY A 99 -20.25 -21.73 2.25
C GLY A 99 -19.65 -22.21 3.58
N ASN A 100 -20.44 -22.23 4.66
CA ASN A 100 -20.02 -22.84 5.94
C ASN A 100 -19.78 -24.35 5.73
N VAL A 101 -18.61 -24.84 6.14
CA VAL A 101 -18.29 -26.27 6.13
C VAL A 101 -19.35 -27.02 6.95
N GLY A 102 -20.11 -27.92 6.31
CA GLY A 102 -21.09 -28.79 6.99
C GLY A 102 -22.59 -28.49 6.79
N LYS A 103 -22.99 -27.54 5.93
CA LYS A 103 -24.39 -27.43 5.46
C LYS A 103 -24.55 -28.00 4.06
N ALA A 104 -25.68 -28.68 3.82
CA ALA A 104 -26.01 -29.23 2.51
C ALA A 104 -26.04 -28.09 1.46
N ALA A 105 -25.13 -28.18 0.49
CA ALA A 105 -25.12 -27.28 -0.65
C ALA A 105 -26.44 -27.39 -1.42
N SER A 106 -27.03 -26.25 -1.84
CA SER A 106 -28.15 -26.31 -2.78
C SER A 106 -27.66 -26.86 -4.13
N PRO A 107 -28.53 -27.45 -4.96
CA PRO A 107 -28.13 -27.96 -6.28
C PRO A 107 -27.43 -26.92 -7.18
N ASP A 108 -27.71 -25.63 -6.95
CA ASP A 108 -27.11 -24.48 -7.66
C ASP A 108 -25.75 -24.00 -7.10
N ALA A 109 -25.17 -24.73 -6.14
CA ALA A 109 -23.86 -24.43 -5.58
C ALA A 109 -22.70 -25.08 -6.35
N LEU A 110 -22.98 -26.10 -7.19
CA LEU A 110 -21.98 -26.85 -7.96
C LEU A 110 -21.41 -26.09 -9.16
N ASP A 111 -21.97 -24.94 -9.54
CA ASP A 111 -21.58 -24.16 -10.72
C ASP A 111 -20.94 -22.80 -10.38
N ARG A 112 -20.49 -22.62 -9.12
CA ARG A 112 -19.97 -21.32 -8.65
C ARG A 112 -18.44 -21.31 -8.59
N PRO A 113 -17.75 -20.46 -9.38
CA PRO A 113 -16.31 -20.36 -9.33
C PRO A 113 -15.81 -19.71 -8.02
N TYR A 114 -14.59 -20.10 -7.69
CA TYR A 114 -13.78 -19.80 -6.52
C TYR A 114 -13.43 -18.31 -6.28
N GLY A 115 -13.08 -17.96 -5.03
CA GLY A 115 -12.23 -16.80 -4.69
C GLY A 115 -12.90 -15.43 -4.91
N ARG A 116 -13.90 -15.11 -4.09
CA ARG A 116 -14.81 -13.98 -4.35
C ARG A 116 -14.28 -12.64 -3.85
N PHE A 117 -14.18 -11.70 -4.77
CA PHE A 117 -14.26 -10.27 -4.50
C PHE A 117 -15.69 -9.79 -4.69
N ILE A 118 -16.11 -8.83 -3.87
CA ILE A 118 -17.42 -8.18 -3.95
C ILE A 118 -17.23 -6.68 -4.09
N SER A 119 -18.16 -6.04 -4.80
CA SER A 119 -18.29 -4.59 -4.80
C SER A 119 -18.84 -4.11 -3.47
N THR A 120 -18.31 -3.01 -2.94
CA THR A 120 -18.87 -2.29 -1.79
C THR A 120 -20.33 -1.88 -1.95
N ARG A 121 -20.86 -1.83 -3.19
CA ARG A 121 -22.25 -1.42 -3.50
C ARG A 121 -23.12 -2.60 -3.95
N GLY A 122 -22.64 -3.83 -3.80
CA GLY A 122 -23.47 -5.03 -3.91
C GLY A 122 -23.60 -5.64 -5.30
N HIS A 123 -22.96 -5.10 -6.34
CA HIS A 123 -22.87 -5.82 -7.60
C HIS A 123 -22.06 -7.11 -7.44
N SER A 124 -22.76 -8.24 -7.56
CA SER A 124 -22.22 -9.58 -7.35
C SER A 124 -21.98 -10.27 -8.70
N VAL A 125 -20.89 -9.91 -9.37
CA VAL A 125 -20.26 -10.83 -10.32
C VAL A 125 -19.15 -11.55 -9.57
N SER A 126 -18.98 -12.85 -9.80
CA SER A 126 -17.88 -13.60 -9.20
C SER A 126 -16.56 -13.09 -9.75
N SER A 127 -15.95 -12.11 -9.07
CA SER A 127 -14.68 -11.50 -9.44
C SER A 127 -13.54 -12.15 -8.65
N THR A 128 -12.42 -12.40 -9.30
CA THR A 128 -11.17 -12.91 -8.74
C THR A 128 -10.12 -11.81 -8.60
N PHE A 129 -9.02 -12.06 -7.88
CA PHE A 129 -7.90 -11.14 -7.73
C PHE A 129 -7.41 -10.63 -9.09
N THR A 130 -7.18 -11.51 -10.06
CA THR A 130 -6.75 -11.12 -11.42
C THR A 130 -7.78 -10.25 -12.15
N THR A 131 -9.08 -10.52 -12.00
CA THR A 131 -10.11 -9.66 -12.62
C THR A 131 -10.16 -8.28 -11.96
N VAL A 132 -10.14 -8.19 -10.63
CA VAL A 132 -10.27 -6.91 -9.93
C VAL A 132 -9.07 -5.99 -10.14
N ILE A 133 -7.86 -6.53 -10.31
CA ILE A 133 -6.68 -5.71 -10.65
C ILE A 133 -6.71 -5.20 -12.09
N LEU A 134 -7.29 -5.96 -13.03
CA LEU A 134 -7.41 -5.57 -14.43
C LEU A 134 -8.54 -4.54 -14.61
N GLU A 135 -9.69 -4.76 -13.98
CA GLU A 135 -10.86 -3.87 -14.04
C GLU A 135 -10.67 -2.59 -13.21
N GLY A 136 -10.07 -2.70 -12.02
CA GLY A 136 -9.82 -1.58 -11.09
C GLY A 136 -11.05 -1.09 -10.32
N LEU A 137 -12.18 -0.83 -11.00
CA LEU A 137 -13.46 -0.39 -10.43
C LEU A 137 -14.57 -1.40 -10.76
N ALA A 138 -15.51 -1.63 -9.83
CA ALA A 138 -16.66 -2.48 -10.11
C ALA A 138 -17.66 -1.78 -11.04
N LYS A 139 -18.50 -2.58 -11.72
CA LYS A 139 -19.46 -2.07 -12.72
C LYS A 139 -20.53 -1.14 -12.16
N ASP A 140 -20.86 -1.25 -10.88
CA ASP A 140 -21.76 -0.36 -10.14
C ASP A 140 -21.06 0.91 -9.61
N GLY A 141 -19.78 1.10 -9.96
CA GLY A 141 -18.95 2.20 -9.46
C GLY A 141 -18.42 1.99 -8.05
N GLY A 142 -18.68 0.85 -7.41
CA GLY A 142 -18.13 0.49 -6.11
C GLY A 142 -16.68 0.00 -6.18
N LEU A 143 -16.09 -0.20 -5.00
CA LEU A 143 -14.72 -0.67 -4.83
C LEU A 143 -14.71 -2.16 -4.54
N TYR A 144 -13.77 -2.89 -5.15
CA TYR A 144 -13.57 -4.30 -4.82
C TYR A 144 -12.86 -4.50 -3.48
N LEU A 145 -13.27 -5.54 -2.76
CA LEU A 145 -12.60 -6.11 -1.59
C LEU A 145 -12.95 -7.62 -1.47
N PRO A 146 -12.19 -8.42 -0.71
CA PRO A 146 -12.54 -9.83 -0.51
C PRO A 146 -13.85 -9.95 0.26
N THR A 147 -14.68 -10.94 -0.06
CA THR A 147 -15.95 -11.18 0.65
C THR A 147 -15.75 -11.47 2.14
N ARG A 148 -14.59 -12.03 2.50
CA ARG A 148 -14.17 -12.28 3.87
C ARG A 148 -12.66 -12.07 3.96
N LEU A 149 -12.21 -11.35 4.98
CA LEU A 149 -10.79 -11.21 5.28
C LEU A 149 -10.27 -12.48 5.95
N LEU A 150 -9.22 -13.08 5.40
CA LEU A 150 -8.52 -14.19 6.03
C LEU A 150 -7.62 -13.66 7.16
N THR A 151 -7.90 -14.05 8.40
CA THR A 151 -7.12 -13.65 9.58
C THR A 151 -5.86 -14.51 9.75
N MET A 152 -4.92 -14.03 10.54
CA MET A 152 -3.75 -14.80 10.96
C MET A 152 -4.06 -15.47 12.29
N SER A 153 -3.73 -16.76 12.43
CA SER A 153 -3.81 -17.43 13.72
C SER A 153 -2.64 -17.01 14.63
N PRO A 154 -2.77 -17.12 15.97
CA PRO A 154 -1.73 -16.72 16.91
C PRO A 154 -0.35 -17.28 16.57
N SER A 155 -0.22 -18.58 16.26
CA SER A 155 1.10 -19.15 15.95
C SER A 155 1.70 -18.64 14.64
N GLN A 156 0.89 -18.20 13.68
CA GLN A 156 1.40 -17.56 12.45
C GLN A 156 1.86 -16.12 12.70
N ILE A 157 1.20 -15.39 13.61
CA ILE A 157 1.68 -14.07 14.07
C ILE A 157 2.98 -14.25 14.87
N ASP A 158 3.04 -15.24 15.76
CA ASP A 158 4.26 -15.60 16.49
C ASP A 158 5.43 -15.84 15.52
N TYR A 159 5.24 -16.69 14.51
CA TYR A 159 6.26 -16.93 13.49
C TYR A 159 6.68 -15.63 12.79
N PHE A 160 5.72 -14.86 12.26
CA PHE A 160 6.03 -13.60 11.57
C PHE A 160 6.82 -12.63 12.45
N CYS A 161 6.44 -12.50 13.72
CA CYS A 161 6.98 -11.51 14.64
C CYS A 161 8.26 -11.93 15.35
N LEU A 162 8.47 -13.22 15.59
CA LEU A 162 9.56 -13.74 16.43
C LEU A 162 10.68 -14.40 15.61
N SER A 163 10.42 -14.80 14.37
CA SER A 163 11.44 -15.47 13.54
C SER A 163 12.64 -14.54 13.26
N PRO A 164 13.85 -14.89 13.72
CA PRO A 164 15.03 -14.06 13.49
C PRO A 164 15.43 -14.06 12.02
N GLY A 165 15.97 -12.94 11.53
CA GLY A 165 16.53 -12.84 10.18
C GLY A 165 15.52 -12.82 9.03
N LEU A 166 14.22 -12.92 9.29
CA LEU A 166 13.18 -12.80 8.26
C LEU A 166 13.25 -11.40 7.64
N ARG A 167 13.54 -11.29 6.34
CA ARG A 167 13.59 -10.01 5.62
C ARG A 167 12.21 -9.59 5.14
N TYR A 168 12.02 -8.31 4.83
CA TYR A 168 10.75 -7.80 4.31
C TYR A 168 10.25 -8.58 3.08
N ILE A 169 11.15 -8.92 2.15
CA ILE A 169 10.84 -9.69 0.94
C ILE A 169 10.38 -11.13 1.20
N GLU A 170 10.68 -11.67 2.38
CA GLU A 170 10.29 -13.00 2.85
C GLU A 170 9.03 -12.94 3.73
N ALA A 171 8.84 -11.84 4.45
CA ALA A 171 7.67 -11.53 5.25
C ALA A 171 6.45 -11.15 4.38
N ALA A 172 6.66 -10.42 3.29
CA ALA A 172 5.58 -9.91 2.44
C ALA A 172 4.66 -11.00 1.86
N PRO A 173 5.16 -12.14 1.34
CA PRO A 173 4.30 -13.23 0.86
C PRO A 173 3.36 -13.78 1.95
N ILE A 174 3.81 -13.90 3.20
CA ILE A 174 3.02 -14.46 4.32
C ILE A 174 1.71 -13.67 4.53
N ILE A 175 1.79 -12.35 4.42
CA ILE A 175 0.64 -11.45 4.54
C ILE A 175 -0.15 -11.38 3.23
N MET A 176 0.54 -11.24 2.10
CA MET A 176 -0.09 -11.06 0.78
C MET A 176 -0.92 -12.26 0.35
N GLU A 177 -0.52 -13.48 0.68
CA GLU A 177 -1.28 -14.72 0.42
C GLU A 177 -2.68 -14.73 1.07
N ARG A 178 -2.95 -13.84 2.04
CA ARG A 178 -4.28 -13.67 2.68
C ARG A 178 -5.19 -12.70 1.96
N LEU A 179 -4.63 -11.92 1.06
CA LEU A 179 -5.28 -10.77 0.42
C LEU A 179 -5.46 -10.97 -1.09
N VAL A 180 -4.94 -12.07 -1.61
CA VAL A 180 -5.12 -12.55 -2.99
C VAL A 180 -5.89 -13.88 -2.96
N ASP A 181 -6.40 -14.31 -4.12
CA ASP A 181 -6.98 -15.64 -4.27
C ASP A 181 -6.10 -16.54 -5.13
N LYS A 182 -6.57 -17.77 -5.38
CA LYS A 182 -5.86 -18.80 -6.16
C LYS A 182 -5.60 -18.46 -7.64
N THR A 183 -6.06 -17.31 -8.13
CA THR A 183 -5.78 -16.89 -9.52
C THR A 183 -4.33 -16.47 -9.71
N ILE A 184 -3.60 -16.19 -8.63
CA ILE A 184 -2.14 -16.05 -8.63
C ILE A 184 -1.52 -17.12 -7.74
N SER A 185 -0.60 -17.91 -8.28
CA SER A 185 0.07 -18.95 -7.48
C SER A 185 1.05 -18.31 -6.49
N PRO A 186 1.26 -18.90 -5.29
CA PRO A 186 2.22 -18.39 -4.31
C PRO A 186 3.65 -18.26 -4.87
N ALA A 187 4.08 -19.20 -5.72
CA ALA A 187 5.38 -19.15 -6.38
C ALA A 187 5.53 -17.93 -7.30
N VAL A 188 4.50 -17.64 -8.11
CA VAL A 188 4.48 -16.44 -8.96
C VAL A 188 4.45 -15.19 -8.10
N LEU A 189 3.52 -15.08 -7.14
CA LEU A 189 3.43 -13.92 -6.23
C LEU A 189 4.77 -13.61 -5.57
N ARG A 190 5.44 -14.63 -5.01
CA ARG A 190 6.75 -14.50 -4.40
C ARG A 190 7.80 -13.97 -5.35
N SER A 191 7.86 -14.49 -6.58
CA SER A 191 8.81 -14.00 -7.60
C SER A 191 8.60 -12.52 -7.94
N LEU A 192 7.35 -12.07 -7.99
CA LEU A 192 7.00 -10.67 -8.26
C LEU A 192 7.35 -9.76 -7.07
N ILE A 193 7.14 -10.23 -5.84
CA ILE A 193 7.54 -9.54 -4.61
C ILE A 193 9.06 -9.33 -4.56
N ILE A 194 9.85 -10.38 -4.84
CA ILE A 194 11.32 -10.27 -4.90
C ILE A 194 11.74 -9.20 -5.92
N ARG A 195 11.11 -9.18 -7.10
CA ARG A 195 11.43 -8.20 -8.15
C ARG A 195 10.97 -6.78 -7.81
N ALA A 196 9.84 -6.61 -7.12
CA ALA A 196 9.33 -5.30 -6.70
C ALA A 196 10.23 -4.63 -5.65
N TYR A 197 10.76 -5.44 -4.75
CA TYR A 197 11.48 -5.03 -3.55
C TYR A 197 12.98 -5.33 -3.60
N ASP A 198 13.54 -5.45 -4.81
CA ASP A 198 14.96 -5.65 -5.00
C ASP A 198 15.76 -4.46 -4.44
N PRO A 199 16.67 -4.64 -3.46
CA PRO A 199 17.40 -3.56 -2.81
C PRO A 199 18.06 -2.56 -3.77
N CYS A 200 18.49 -2.96 -4.98
CA CYS A 200 19.10 -2.06 -5.95
C CYS A 200 18.16 -0.93 -6.42
N ARG A 201 16.85 -1.07 -6.21
CA ARG A 201 15.83 -0.06 -6.52
C ARG A 201 15.37 0.72 -5.29
N TRP A 202 15.84 0.34 -4.11
CA TRP A 202 15.44 0.87 -2.81
C TRP A 202 16.61 1.54 -2.09
N CYS A 203 17.41 2.32 -2.85
CA CYS A 203 18.59 3.03 -2.35
C CYS A 203 19.64 2.10 -1.69
N ASP A 204 19.75 0.86 -2.20
CA ASP A 204 20.64 -0.19 -1.69
C ASP A 204 20.39 -0.56 -0.22
N LYS A 205 19.21 -0.21 0.33
CA LYS A 205 18.81 -0.57 1.69
C LYS A 205 18.45 -2.05 1.77
N GLN A 206 19.07 -2.76 2.72
CA GLN A 206 18.71 -4.16 3.01
C GLN A 206 17.33 -4.26 3.68
N ASP A 207 17.07 -3.36 4.62
CA ASP A 207 15.73 -3.16 5.15
C ASP A 207 15.03 -2.06 4.35
N ILE A 208 14.10 -2.47 3.50
CA ILE A 208 13.38 -1.57 2.60
C ILE A 208 12.33 -0.72 3.31
N CYS A 209 11.95 -1.09 4.55
CA CYS A 209 10.91 -0.43 5.33
C CYS A 209 11.38 -0.21 6.78
N PRO A 210 12.46 0.56 7.01
CA PRO A 210 13.03 0.70 8.33
C PRO A 210 12.10 1.50 9.25
N VAL A 211 12.06 1.08 10.51
CA VAL A 211 11.42 1.82 11.61
C VAL A 211 12.54 2.33 12.51
N THR A 212 12.72 3.66 12.52
CA THR A 212 13.78 4.33 13.28
C THR A 212 13.18 5.13 14.43
N PRO A 213 13.85 5.27 15.59
CA PRO A 213 13.34 6.16 16.63
C PRO A 213 13.27 7.59 16.10
N LEU A 214 12.32 8.41 16.56
CA LEU A 214 12.12 9.79 16.07
C LEU A 214 13.40 10.62 16.24
N LEU A 215 14.01 10.50 17.42
CA LEU A 215 15.34 11.00 17.72
C LEU A 215 16.26 9.78 17.91
N GLY A 216 17.39 9.75 17.22
CA GLY A 216 18.36 8.67 17.39
C GLY A 216 19.07 8.75 18.74
N GLU A 217 19.37 7.59 19.35
CA GLU A 217 20.45 7.53 20.34
C GLU A 217 21.79 7.61 19.59
N MET A 218 22.36 8.81 19.56
CA MET A 218 23.69 9.05 19.01
C MET A 218 24.76 8.64 20.03
N PRO A 219 25.75 7.80 19.68
CA PRO A 219 26.92 7.61 20.51
C PRO A 219 27.62 8.96 20.75
N GLY A 220 27.66 9.42 22.00
CA GLY A 220 28.34 10.66 22.39
C GLY A 220 27.51 11.95 22.30
N ILE A 221 26.28 11.92 21.79
CA ILE A 221 25.31 13.01 21.98
C ILE A 221 24.24 12.46 22.92
N LYS A 222 24.31 12.86 24.19
CA LYS A 222 23.12 12.75 25.05
C LYS A 222 22.03 13.53 24.32
N ALA A 223 20.90 12.88 24.03
CA ALA A 223 19.70 13.57 23.57
C ALA A 223 19.63 14.90 24.30
N ALA A 224 19.42 16.02 23.58
CA ALA A 224 19.50 17.37 24.14
C ALA A 224 18.93 17.33 25.55
N ALA A 225 19.62 17.89 26.55
CA ALA A 225 19.40 17.62 27.98
C ALA A 225 17.92 17.70 28.45
N HIS A 226 17.03 18.23 27.60
CA HIS A 226 15.59 18.18 27.67
C HIS A 226 15.00 17.72 26.32
N THR A 227 14.89 16.41 26.07
CA THR A 227 14.05 15.91 24.96
C THR A 227 12.58 16.12 25.36
N PRO A 228 11.75 16.78 24.53
CA PRO A 228 10.35 16.96 24.84
C PRO A 228 9.66 15.61 25.13
N ASN A 229 8.88 15.52 26.20
CA ASN A 229 8.22 14.28 26.61
C ASN A 229 7.37 13.66 25.49
N TRP A 230 6.82 14.49 24.60
CA TRP A 230 6.02 13.99 23.47
C TRP A 230 6.84 13.14 22.49
N MET A 231 8.15 13.38 22.36
CA MET A 231 9.03 12.68 21.41
C MET A 231 9.50 11.29 21.92
N GLN A 232 9.23 10.95 23.17
CA GLN A 232 9.62 9.65 23.75
C GLN A 232 8.75 8.51 23.18
N ASP A 233 9.36 7.35 22.94
CA ASP A 233 8.70 6.18 22.35
C ASP A 233 7.93 6.47 21.05
N ILE A 234 8.39 7.48 20.29
CA ILE A 234 7.93 7.74 18.93
C ILE A 234 8.99 7.19 17.98
N SER A 235 8.54 6.43 16.99
CA SER A 235 9.35 6.00 15.85
C SER A 235 8.79 6.56 14.54
N VAL A 236 9.61 6.55 13.50
CA VAL A 236 9.24 6.87 12.14
C VAL A 236 9.44 5.63 11.28
N MET A 237 8.37 5.18 10.63
CA MET A 237 8.43 4.17 9.58
C MET A 237 8.74 4.84 8.25
N GLU A 238 9.95 4.66 7.74
CA GLU A 238 10.46 5.38 6.58
C GLU A 238 10.03 4.68 5.29
N LEU A 239 8.98 5.20 4.64
CA LEU A 239 8.39 4.58 3.45
C LEU A 239 8.90 5.21 2.14
N TYR A 240 10.02 5.91 2.16
CA TYR A 240 10.45 6.79 1.07
C TYR A 240 11.78 6.41 0.43
N HIS A 241 12.27 5.18 0.64
CA HIS A 241 13.52 4.69 0.05
C HIS A 241 13.35 4.10 -1.37
N GLY A 242 12.11 3.97 -1.83
CA GLY A 242 11.79 3.46 -3.16
C GLY A 242 12.16 4.41 -4.31
N PRO A 243 11.98 3.98 -5.57
CA PRO A 243 12.49 4.69 -6.74
C PRO A 243 11.83 6.05 -7.03
N THR A 244 10.84 6.48 -6.26
CA THR A 244 10.22 7.80 -6.39
C THR A 244 10.23 8.64 -5.11
N GLY A 245 10.90 8.15 -4.06
CA GLY A 245 11.05 8.86 -2.80
C GLY A 245 9.75 8.97 -1.99
N ALA A 246 8.80 8.04 -2.16
CA ALA A 246 7.49 8.10 -1.51
C ALA A 246 6.86 6.72 -1.27
N PHE A 247 5.99 6.63 -0.25
CA PHE A 247 5.35 5.37 0.20
C PHE A 247 4.56 4.63 -0.87
N LYS A 248 4.13 5.35 -1.91
CA LYS A 248 3.37 4.79 -3.01
C LYS A 248 4.18 3.77 -3.81
N ASP A 249 5.51 3.79 -3.69
CA ASP A 249 6.41 2.81 -4.29
C ASP A 249 6.15 1.38 -3.78
N PHE A 250 5.78 1.19 -2.51
CA PHE A 250 5.44 -0.13 -1.99
C PHE A 250 4.32 -0.80 -2.79
N ALA A 251 3.29 -0.02 -3.12
CA ALA A 251 2.20 -0.52 -3.93
C ALA A 251 2.55 -0.57 -5.42
N LEU A 252 3.17 0.48 -5.96
CA LEU A 252 3.29 0.69 -7.41
C LEU A 252 4.54 0.06 -8.02
N GLN A 253 5.47 -0.48 -7.25
CA GLN A 253 6.50 -1.39 -7.78
C GLN A 253 6.00 -2.83 -7.91
N LEU A 254 5.02 -3.24 -7.09
CA LEU A 254 4.43 -4.57 -7.15
C LEU A 254 3.19 -4.64 -8.05
N PHE A 255 2.34 -3.60 -8.05
CA PHE A 255 1.10 -3.56 -8.82
C PHE A 255 1.26 -3.85 -10.32
N PRO A 256 2.16 -3.16 -11.02
CA PRO A 256 2.38 -3.41 -12.43
C PRO A 256 2.90 -4.82 -12.74
N LEU A 257 3.60 -5.46 -11.80
CA LEU A 257 4.17 -6.80 -11.98
C LEU A 257 3.08 -7.87 -12.04
N TYR A 258 2.17 -7.92 -11.06
CA TYR A 258 1.06 -8.88 -11.15
C TYR A 258 -0.01 -8.43 -12.15
N PHE A 259 -0.14 -7.13 -12.44
CA PHE A 259 -0.98 -6.65 -13.55
C PHE A 259 -0.51 -7.25 -14.88
N ASN A 260 0.79 -7.16 -15.15
CA ASN A 260 1.38 -7.76 -16.35
C ASN A 260 1.22 -9.29 -16.35
N ALA A 261 1.43 -9.96 -15.20
CA ALA A 261 1.21 -11.39 -15.10
C ALA A 261 -0.24 -11.78 -15.43
N ALA A 262 -1.22 -11.02 -14.96
CA ALA A 262 -2.64 -11.24 -15.22
C ALA A 262 -3.01 -10.96 -16.68
N ALA A 263 -2.58 -9.81 -17.22
CA ALA A 263 -2.79 -9.44 -18.62
C ALA A 263 -2.13 -10.42 -19.60
N ASP A 264 -1.02 -11.06 -19.19
CA ASP A 264 -0.33 -12.09 -19.96
C ASP A 264 -0.83 -13.52 -19.67
N GLY A 265 -1.78 -13.73 -18.76
CA GLY A 265 -2.23 -15.07 -18.37
C GLY A 265 -1.14 -15.95 -17.74
N LYS A 266 -0.07 -15.35 -17.18
CA LYS A 266 1.10 -16.04 -16.59
C LYS A 266 1.01 -16.19 -15.07
N CYS A 267 -0.16 -15.98 -14.47
CA CYS A 267 -0.33 -16.02 -13.01
C CYS A 267 -0.11 -17.41 -12.38
N LYS A 268 0.06 -18.45 -13.19
CA LYS A 268 0.39 -19.82 -12.76
C LYS A 268 1.71 -20.35 -13.33
N ASP A 269 2.44 -19.56 -14.12
CA ASP A 269 3.66 -20.01 -14.79
C ASP A 269 4.81 -20.10 -13.81
N VAL A 270 5.08 -21.30 -13.29
CA VAL A 270 6.24 -21.58 -12.43
C VAL A 270 7.44 -21.93 -13.31
N HIS A 271 7.96 -20.96 -14.08
CA HIS A 271 9.29 -21.15 -14.67
C HIS A 271 10.33 -20.99 -13.56
N THR A 272 10.88 -22.12 -13.16
CA THR A 272 11.90 -22.29 -12.12
C THR A 272 13.11 -21.39 -12.36
N GLY A 273 13.53 -20.68 -11.32
CA GLY A 273 14.84 -20.10 -11.03
C GLY A 273 15.91 -19.94 -12.13
N THR A 274 16.59 -18.78 -12.06
CA THR A 274 18.03 -18.58 -12.39
C THR A 274 18.48 -18.47 -13.84
N ASP A 275 17.61 -18.13 -14.79
CA ASP A 275 18.07 -17.53 -16.05
C ASP A 275 16.96 -16.64 -16.66
N VAL A 276 16.83 -15.40 -16.17
CA VAL A 276 16.49 -14.30 -17.08
C VAL A 276 17.80 -13.78 -17.66
N LYS A 277 18.54 -14.67 -18.34
CA LYS A 277 19.16 -14.19 -19.56
C LYS A 277 17.98 -13.79 -20.43
N LEU A 278 18.07 -12.59 -21.00
CA LEU A 278 17.33 -12.19 -22.19
C LEU A 278 17.68 -13.18 -23.32
N GLN A 279 17.30 -14.46 -23.18
CA GLN A 279 17.20 -15.34 -24.32
C GLN A 279 15.99 -14.83 -25.06
N GLU A 280 16.28 -14.24 -26.22
CA GLU A 280 15.35 -14.04 -27.31
C GLU A 280 14.40 -15.22 -27.35
N VAL A 281 13.24 -15.01 -26.76
CA VAL A 281 12.13 -15.92 -26.89
C VAL A 281 11.75 -15.80 -28.36
N LYS A 282 12.33 -16.65 -29.21
CA LYS A 282 11.76 -17.02 -30.49
C LYS A 282 10.45 -17.75 -30.20
N LYS A 283 9.43 -17.02 -29.76
CA LYS A 283 8.04 -17.46 -29.78
C LYS A 283 7.45 -16.92 -31.06
N GLU A 284 6.77 -17.81 -31.77
CA GLU A 284 6.01 -17.51 -32.96
C GLU A 284 5.13 -16.27 -32.72
N GLU A 285 5.28 -15.25 -33.55
CA GLU A 285 4.59 -13.95 -33.47
C GLU A 285 3.04 -14.09 -33.42
N SER A 286 2.52 -15.25 -33.83
CA SER A 286 1.08 -15.54 -33.98
C SER A 286 0.28 -15.65 -32.67
N GLU A 287 0.92 -15.95 -31.53
CA GLU A 287 0.24 -16.01 -30.22
C GLU A 287 0.26 -14.66 -29.47
N TYR A 288 1.23 -13.80 -29.79
CA TYR A 288 1.38 -12.47 -29.19
C TYR A 288 0.35 -11.47 -29.73
N GLU A 289 -0.11 -11.64 -30.97
CA GLU A 289 -1.09 -10.77 -31.63
C GLU A 289 -2.51 -10.87 -31.05
N LYS A 290 -2.82 -11.87 -30.21
CA LYS A 290 -4.19 -12.12 -29.71
C LYS A 290 -4.50 -11.58 -28.31
N ARG A 291 -3.56 -10.90 -27.65
CA ARG A 291 -3.74 -10.44 -26.26
C ARG A 291 -4.07 -8.96 -26.18
N ASP A 292 -5.04 -8.62 -25.33
CA ASP A 292 -5.47 -7.23 -25.12
C ASP A 292 -4.27 -6.31 -24.81
N ALA A 293 -4.29 -5.13 -25.42
CA ALA A 293 -3.45 -4.01 -25.04
C ALA A 293 -4.07 -3.27 -23.86
N TYR A 294 -3.24 -2.64 -23.02
CA TYR A 294 -3.71 -1.88 -21.86
C TYR A 294 -3.19 -0.45 -21.90
N LEU A 295 -4.09 0.50 -21.61
CA LEU A 295 -3.77 1.89 -21.32
C LEU A 295 -4.12 2.19 -19.87
N ILE A 296 -3.09 2.53 -19.09
CA ILE A 296 -3.21 2.88 -17.69
C ILE A 296 -3.46 4.37 -17.57
N LEU A 297 -4.67 4.76 -17.19
CA LEU A 297 -5.03 6.16 -16.96
C LEU A 297 -5.01 6.47 -15.46
N THR A 298 -4.16 7.42 -15.06
CA THR A 298 -3.95 7.79 -13.66
C THR A 298 -4.13 9.28 -13.45
N ALA A 299 -5.01 9.66 -12.53
CA ALA A 299 -5.06 11.03 -12.01
C ALA A 299 -4.20 11.16 -10.75
N THR A 300 -3.43 12.25 -10.61
CA THR A 300 -2.51 12.44 -9.48
C THR A 300 -2.50 13.88 -8.94
N SER A 301 -2.25 14.02 -7.64
CA SER A 301 -1.86 15.26 -6.97
C SER A 301 -0.34 15.40 -6.80
N GLY A 302 0.43 14.52 -7.46
CA GLY A 302 1.89 14.51 -7.44
C GLY A 302 2.43 13.08 -7.45
N ASP A 303 2.70 12.51 -6.27
CA ASP A 303 3.43 11.25 -6.12
C ASP A 303 2.81 10.05 -6.87
N THR A 304 1.48 9.91 -6.89
CA THR A 304 0.83 8.73 -7.51
C THR A 304 1.22 8.62 -8.99
N GLY A 305 1.31 9.75 -9.70
CA GLY A 305 1.65 9.79 -11.12
C GLY A 305 3.04 9.24 -11.38
N VAL A 306 4.05 9.79 -10.70
CA VAL A 306 5.43 9.34 -10.88
C VAL A 306 5.64 7.90 -10.44
N SER A 307 5.05 7.46 -9.31
CA SER A 307 5.15 6.07 -8.87
C SER A 307 4.47 5.11 -9.86
N SER A 308 3.33 5.50 -10.45
CA SER A 308 2.65 4.69 -11.47
C SER A 308 3.46 4.58 -12.75
N ILE A 309 3.98 5.70 -13.25
CA ILE A 309 4.86 5.71 -14.42
C ILE A 309 6.08 4.83 -14.18
N CYS A 310 6.81 5.10 -13.08
CA CYS A 310 8.01 4.37 -12.71
C CYS A 310 7.74 2.87 -12.58
N GLY A 311 6.66 2.49 -11.90
CA GLY A 311 6.26 1.10 -11.72
C GLY A 311 6.01 0.35 -13.04
N PHE A 312 5.20 0.90 -13.94
CA PHE A 312 4.90 0.25 -15.22
C PHE A 312 6.11 0.21 -16.16
N VAL A 313 6.93 1.26 -16.17
CA VAL A 313 8.20 1.28 -16.90
C VAL A 313 9.15 0.20 -16.36
N ASN A 314 9.34 0.13 -15.03
CA ASN A 314 10.22 -0.82 -14.36
C ASN A 314 9.75 -2.28 -14.46
N ALA A 315 8.45 -2.50 -14.62
CA ALA A 315 7.85 -3.81 -14.83
C ALA A 315 8.10 -4.35 -16.25
N CYS A 316 8.50 -3.50 -17.20
CA CYS A 316 8.78 -3.83 -18.59
C CYS A 316 7.59 -4.53 -19.28
N GLY A 317 6.37 -4.02 -19.04
CA GLY A 317 5.14 -4.55 -19.63
C GLY A 317 4.79 -3.93 -21.00
N ARG A 318 3.67 -4.37 -21.58
CA ARG A 318 3.11 -3.83 -22.82
C ARG A 318 2.20 -2.62 -22.61
N SER A 319 1.86 -2.29 -21.36
CA SER A 319 0.90 -1.25 -21.04
C SER A 319 1.46 0.15 -21.33
N LYS A 320 0.64 1.00 -21.95
CA LYS A 320 0.89 2.44 -22.02
C LYS A 320 0.43 3.12 -20.73
N VAL A 321 1.05 4.22 -20.35
CA VAL A 321 0.69 4.99 -19.14
C VAL A 321 0.42 6.43 -19.50
N MET A 322 -0.77 6.91 -19.14
CA MET A 322 -1.15 8.32 -19.22
C MET A 322 -1.42 8.86 -17.82
N VAL A 323 -0.82 10.00 -17.48
CA VAL A 323 -1.02 10.68 -16.20
C VAL A 323 -1.66 12.05 -16.41
N LEU A 324 -2.75 12.30 -15.68
CA LEU A 324 -3.41 13.60 -15.56
C LEU A 324 -3.04 14.23 -14.22
N TYR A 325 -2.59 15.49 -14.22
CA TYR A 325 -2.23 16.21 -12.98
C TYR A 325 -2.67 17.68 -13.05
N PRO A 326 -2.97 18.33 -11.92
CA PRO A 326 -3.23 19.77 -11.89
C PRO A 326 -1.96 20.51 -12.24
N LEU A 327 -1.97 21.29 -13.33
CA LEU A 327 -0.79 21.90 -13.95
C LEU A 327 0.06 22.71 -12.95
N TYR A 328 -0.60 23.38 -12.00
CA TYR A 328 -0.01 24.19 -10.94
C TYR A 328 -0.17 23.61 -9.53
N GLY A 329 -0.75 22.40 -9.40
CA GLY A 329 -1.09 21.78 -8.12
C GLY A 329 -0.15 20.64 -7.69
N VAL A 330 1.04 20.55 -8.29
CA VAL A 330 2.07 19.55 -7.94
C VAL A 330 3.39 20.27 -7.66
N SER A 331 4.29 19.67 -6.86
CA SER A 331 5.60 20.29 -6.59
C SER A 331 6.47 20.34 -7.86
N PRO A 332 7.40 21.31 -7.98
CA PRO A 332 8.33 21.37 -9.10
C PRO A 332 9.12 20.06 -9.29
N VAL A 333 9.55 19.44 -8.18
CA VAL A 333 10.26 18.16 -8.18
C VAL A 333 9.40 17.04 -8.75
N GLN A 334 8.14 16.93 -8.30
CA GLN A 334 7.21 15.92 -8.79
C GLN A 334 6.93 16.09 -10.29
N ARG A 335 6.72 17.34 -10.75
CA ARG A 335 6.49 17.65 -12.16
C ARG A 335 7.68 17.27 -13.04
N LEU A 336 8.88 17.69 -12.66
CA LEU A 336 10.12 17.36 -13.38
C LEU A 336 10.32 15.84 -13.46
N HIS A 337 10.08 15.13 -12.36
CA HIS A 337 10.22 13.68 -12.32
C HIS A 337 9.17 12.97 -13.19
N MET A 338 7.92 13.43 -13.27
CA MET A 338 6.97 12.88 -14.24
C MET A 338 7.42 13.15 -15.68
N LEU A 339 7.83 14.39 -15.98
CA LEU A 339 8.25 14.79 -17.33
C LEU A 339 9.52 14.08 -17.80
N SER A 340 10.42 13.67 -16.91
CA SER A 340 11.63 12.91 -17.29
C SER A 340 11.32 11.54 -17.91
N TYR A 341 10.11 10.99 -17.66
CA TYR A 341 9.64 9.75 -18.28
C TYR A 341 8.80 9.95 -19.53
N ASP A 342 8.29 11.16 -19.81
CA ASP A 342 7.45 11.42 -20.98
C ASP A 342 8.24 11.23 -22.27
N ASN A 343 7.85 10.22 -23.04
CA ASN A 343 8.40 9.90 -24.35
C ASN A 343 7.34 10.02 -25.47
N GLY A 344 6.10 10.34 -25.12
CA GLY A 344 4.97 10.47 -26.04
C GLY A 344 4.42 9.17 -26.62
N THR A 345 5.09 8.02 -26.43
CA THR A 345 4.76 6.72 -27.04
C THR A 345 4.27 5.69 -26.03
N SER A 346 5.04 5.43 -24.97
CA SER A 346 4.62 4.52 -23.88
C SER A 346 4.22 5.26 -22.60
N VAL A 347 4.71 6.48 -22.42
CA VAL A 347 4.37 7.35 -21.29
C VAL A 347 3.96 8.72 -21.80
N ARG A 348 2.83 9.23 -21.29
CA ARG A 348 2.34 10.58 -21.58
C ARG A 348 1.90 11.30 -20.29
N VAL A 349 2.37 12.52 -20.11
CA VAL A 349 2.11 13.33 -18.91
C VAL A 349 1.38 14.62 -19.31
N LEU A 350 0.17 14.80 -18.79
CA LEU A 350 -0.76 15.86 -19.19
C LEU A 350 -1.17 16.71 -17.97
N GLY A 351 -0.82 17.99 -18.02
CA GLY A 351 -1.28 18.97 -17.06
C GLY A 351 -2.67 19.49 -17.43
N ILE A 352 -3.54 19.68 -16.45
CA ILE A 352 -4.84 20.34 -16.65
C ILE A 352 -4.86 21.59 -15.77
N ASP A 353 -5.29 22.72 -16.32
CA ASP A 353 -5.31 24.01 -15.62
C ASP A 353 -6.45 24.12 -14.58
N THR A 354 -6.38 23.29 -13.54
CA THR A 354 -7.42 23.11 -12.53
C THR A 354 -6.87 22.36 -11.30
N ASN A 355 -7.74 21.74 -10.49
CA ASN A 355 -7.40 20.96 -9.30
C ASN A 355 -7.43 19.43 -9.53
N PHE A 356 -6.96 18.69 -8.52
CA PHE A 356 -6.91 17.22 -8.55
C PHE A 356 -8.29 16.57 -8.72
N ASP A 357 -9.34 17.13 -8.11
CA ASP A 357 -10.70 16.58 -8.19
C ASP A 357 -11.22 16.56 -9.64
N PHE A 358 -10.93 17.61 -10.42
CA PHE A 358 -11.26 17.61 -11.84
C PHE A 358 -10.48 16.54 -12.60
N CYS A 359 -9.16 16.41 -12.40
CA CYS A 359 -8.36 15.35 -13.03
C CYS A 359 -8.94 13.95 -12.74
N GLN A 360 -9.34 13.70 -11.49
CA GLN A 360 -9.98 12.44 -11.09
C GLN A 360 -11.35 12.25 -11.74
N LYS A 361 -12.17 13.31 -11.81
CA LYS A 361 -13.47 13.30 -12.49
C LYS A 361 -13.32 13.00 -13.97
N SER A 362 -12.36 13.62 -14.66
CA SER A 362 -12.08 13.39 -16.08
C SER A 362 -11.65 11.96 -16.33
N ALA A 363 -10.74 11.41 -15.51
CA ALA A 363 -10.37 10.00 -15.61
C ALA A 363 -11.60 9.08 -15.47
N LYS A 364 -12.45 9.29 -14.44
CA LYS A 364 -13.69 8.52 -14.26
C LYS A 364 -14.64 8.65 -15.46
N ALA A 365 -14.79 9.85 -16.03
CA ALA A 365 -15.65 10.07 -17.18
C ALA A 365 -15.17 9.31 -18.42
N VAL A 366 -13.85 9.18 -18.61
CA VAL A 366 -13.26 8.34 -19.67
C VAL A 366 -13.60 6.86 -19.45
N PHE A 367 -13.52 6.34 -18.22
CA PHE A 367 -13.87 4.94 -17.91
C PHE A 367 -15.35 4.60 -18.12
N LEU A 368 -16.24 5.58 -17.91
CA LEU A 368 -17.69 5.38 -18.02
C LEU A 368 -18.24 5.63 -19.44
N ASP A 369 -17.40 6.06 -20.38
CA ASP A 369 -17.80 6.31 -21.75
C ASP A 369 -17.92 5.01 -22.56
N SER A 370 -19.16 4.53 -22.70
CA SER A 370 -19.45 3.25 -23.35
C SER A 370 -19.10 3.24 -24.85
N GLU A 371 -19.25 4.37 -25.54
CA GLU A 371 -18.89 4.48 -26.95
C GLU A 371 -17.37 4.40 -27.13
N LEU A 372 -16.62 5.06 -26.24
CA LEU A 372 -15.17 4.99 -26.24
C LEU A 372 -14.67 3.58 -25.92
N MET A 373 -15.29 2.90 -24.95
CA MET A 373 -14.95 1.51 -24.63
C MET A 373 -15.24 0.57 -25.80
N GLN A 374 -16.34 0.78 -26.53
CA GLN A 374 -16.66 0.02 -27.73
C GLN A 374 -15.63 0.26 -28.85
N LYS A 375 -15.21 1.52 -29.05
CA LYS A 375 -14.15 1.88 -30.02
C LYS A 375 -12.84 1.19 -29.69
N PHE A 376 -12.42 1.19 -28.42
CA PHE A 376 -11.21 0.52 -27.97
C PHE A 376 -11.28 -1.01 -28.07
N GLY A 377 -12.43 -1.60 -27.77
CA GLY A 377 -12.66 -3.03 -27.94
C GLY A 377 -12.66 -3.51 -29.40
N ALA A 378 -12.90 -2.60 -30.35
CA ALA A 378 -12.87 -2.88 -31.78
C ALA A 378 -11.48 -2.77 -32.42
N LEU A 379 -10.46 -2.33 -31.67
CA LEU A 379 -9.07 -2.32 -32.14
C LEU A 379 -8.50 -3.75 -32.25
N ASN A 380 -7.43 -3.92 -33.02
CA ASN A 380 -6.72 -5.19 -33.13
C ASN A 380 -5.22 -5.00 -32.81
N PRO A 381 -4.73 -5.47 -31.64
CA PRO A 381 -5.49 -6.11 -30.57
C PRO A 381 -6.46 -5.14 -29.85
N PRO A 382 -7.52 -5.65 -29.19
CA PRO A 382 -8.42 -4.81 -28.40
C PRO A 382 -7.65 -4.04 -27.33
N LEU A 383 -8.02 -2.77 -27.12
CA LEU A 383 -7.46 -1.97 -26.05
C LEU A 383 -8.42 -1.94 -24.86
N LYS A 384 -7.88 -2.12 -23.66
CA LYS A 384 -8.59 -1.96 -22.38
C LYS A 384 -8.00 -0.82 -21.58
N LEU A 385 -8.87 -0.06 -20.94
CA LEU A 385 -8.44 0.91 -19.94
C LEU A 385 -8.32 0.24 -18.57
N SER A 386 -7.32 0.65 -17.80
CA SER A 386 -7.23 0.33 -16.39
C SER A 386 -6.67 1.51 -15.60
N SER A 387 -6.84 1.50 -14.28
CA SER A 387 -6.38 2.57 -13.41
C SER A 387 -5.36 2.09 -12.38
N ALA A 388 -4.32 2.89 -12.16
CA ALA A 388 -3.36 2.74 -11.08
C ALA A 388 -3.70 3.61 -9.84
N ASN A 389 -4.93 4.12 -9.73
CA ASN A 389 -5.36 4.91 -8.57
C ASN A 389 -5.62 4.02 -7.33
N SER A 390 -5.77 4.63 -6.15
CA SER A 390 -5.99 3.93 -4.85
C SER A 390 -7.31 3.16 -4.75
N ILE A 391 -8.13 3.20 -5.80
CA ILE A 391 -9.34 2.41 -5.92
C ILE A 391 -9.03 0.94 -6.26
N ASN A 392 -7.89 0.66 -6.91
CA ASN A 392 -7.53 -0.70 -7.30
C ASN A 392 -7.11 -1.52 -6.06
N TRP A 393 -7.69 -2.72 -5.89
CA TRP A 393 -7.38 -3.61 -4.76
C TRP A 393 -5.89 -3.99 -4.72
N GLY A 394 -5.28 -4.21 -5.89
CA GLY A 394 -3.86 -4.48 -5.98
C GLY A 394 -3.01 -3.35 -5.38
N ARG A 395 -3.39 -2.09 -5.56
CA ARG A 395 -2.66 -0.97 -4.95
C ARG A 395 -2.83 -0.92 -3.43
N PHE A 396 -3.93 -1.46 -2.91
CA PHE A 396 -4.24 -1.45 -1.49
C PHE A 396 -3.39 -2.48 -0.71
N ILE A 397 -3.34 -3.74 -1.16
CA ILE A 397 -2.81 -4.86 -0.35
C ILE A 397 -1.33 -4.80 0.05
N PRO A 398 -0.38 -4.29 -0.76
CA PRO A 398 1.03 -4.24 -0.36
C PRO A 398 1.25 -3.31 0.84
N GLN A 399 0.31 -2.39 1.07
CA GLN A 399 0.38 -1.46 2.18
C GLN A 399 0.12 -2.14 3.53
N VAL A 400 -0.67 -3.21 3.58
CA VAL A 400 -0.94 -3.97 4.81
C VAL A 400 0.36 -4.54 5.39
N VAL A 401 1.28 -4.96 4.52
CA VAL A 401 2.53 -5.61 4.89
C VAL A 401 3.40 -4.74 5.80
N TYR A 402 3.56 -3.44 5.49
CA TYR A 402 4.44 -2.59 6.29
C TYR A 402 3.86 -2.26 7.68
N TYR A 403 2.55 -2.36 7.89
CA TYR A 403 1.96 -2.25 9.23
C TYR A 403 2.31 -3.47 10.10
N CYS A 404 2.20 -4.67 9.53
CA CYS A 404 2.63 -5.91 10.20
C CYS A 404 4.14 -5.86 10.48
N TRP A 405 4.91 -5.38 9.51
CA TRP A 405 6.37 -5.18 9.61
C TRP A 405 6.74 -4.19 10.72
N ALA A 406 6.00 -3.08 10.86
CA ALA A 406 6.22 -2.11 11.92
C ALA A 406 6.08 -2.73 13.32
N TYR A 407 5.05 -3.57 13.53
CA TYR A 407 4.88 -4.29 14.80
C TYR A 407 6.08 -5.22 15.06
N ARG A 408 6.49 -5.98 14.04
CA ARG A 408 7.68 -6.84 14.11
C ARG A 408 8.95 -6.04 14.46
N HIS A 409 9.11 -4.83 13.96
CA HIS A 409 10.26 -3.98 14.30
C HIS A 409 10.36 -3.71 15.80
N TYR A 410 9.24 -3.44 16.48
CA TYR A 410 9.22 -3.27 17.94
C TYR A 410 9.58 -4.56 18.69
N VAL A 411 9.16 -5.71 18.18
CA VAL A 411 9.49 -7.01 18.78
C VAL A 411 11.00 -7.28 18.74
N HIS A 412 11.69 -6.92 17.65
CA HIS A 412 13.11 -7.19 17.49
C HIS A 412 14.04 -6.05 17.94
N HIS A 413 13.57 -4.79 17.90
CA HIS A 413 14.38 -3.60 18.16
C HIS A 413 13.80 -2.76 19.31
N GLY A 414 12.99 -3.36 20.20
CA GLY A 414 12.34 -2.65 21.31
C GLY A 414 13.32 -1.89 22.20
N ALA A 415 14.53 -2.41 22.40
CA ALA A 415 15.58 -1.72 23.17
C ALA A 415 16.01 -0.38 22.55
N GLU A 416 15.94 -0.24 21.23
CA GLU A 416 16.29 0.99 20.49
C GLU A 416 15.07 1.90 20.27
N LEU A 417 13.88 1.31 20.13
CA LEU A 417 12.65 2.03 19.79
C LEU A 417 11.85 2.52 21.02
N ILE A 418 12.08 1.94 22.21
CA ILE A 418 11.44 2.33 23.47
C ILE A 418 12.40 3.20 24.28
N THR A 419 12.48 4.48 23.90
CA THR A 419 13.44 5.44 24.45
C THR A 419 13.12 5.90 25.87
N SER A 420 11.90 5.67 26.37
CA SER A 420 11.56 5.96 27.77
C SER A 420 12.11 4.92 28.77
N GLY A 421 12.63 3.78 28.29
CA GLY A 421 13.10 2.67 29.13
C GLY A 421 11.97 1.89 29.81
N ARG A 422 10.70 2.13 29.45
CA ARG A 422 9.57 1.37 30.00
C ARG A 422 9.54 -0.06 29.49
N ALA A 423 8.88 -0.93 30.25
CA ALA A 423 8.57 -2.27 29.79
C ALA A 423 7.56 -2.23 28.63
N TRP A 424 7.91 -2.86 27.51
CA TRP A 424 7.03 -3.21 26.40
C TRP A 424 7.43 -4.60 25.93
N SER A 425 6.47 -5.50 25.78
CA SER A 425 6.68 -6.91 25.44
C SER A 425 5.90 -7.30 24.19
N TYR A 426 6.32 -8.38 23.54
CA TYR A 426 5.51 -9.01 22.50
C TYR A 426 4.09 -9.29 23.02
N GLY A 427 3.09 -8.90 22.23
CA GLY A 427 1.67 -8.90 22.60
C GLY A 427 1.15 -7.52 23.04
N ASP A 428 2.02 -6.63 23.54
CA ASP A 428 1.62 -5.26 23.86
C ASP A 428 1.33 -4.49 22.57
N PRO A 429 0.34 -3.58 22.56
CA PRO A 429 -0.05 -2.90 21.36
C PRO A 429 0.89 -1.74 21.00
N ILE A 430 0.81 -1.31 19.74
CA ILE A 430 1.34 -0.04 19.24
C ILE A 430 0.20 0.87 18.74
N ASP A 431 0.43 2.17 18.73
CA ASP A 431 -0.43 3.15 18.04
C ASP A 431 0.28 3.65 16.78
N ILE A 432 -0.47 4.04 15.75
CA ILE A 432 0.11 4.43 14.46
C ILE A 432 -0.54 5.70 13.92
N VAL A 433 0.27 6.68 13.50
CA VAL A 433 -0.17 7.98 12.96
C VAL A 433 0.14 8.07 11.48
N VAL A 434 -0.85 8.47 10.68
CA VAL A 434 -0.78 8.45 9.22
C VAL A 434 -1.20 9.81 8.66
N PRO A 435 -0.37 10.47 7.84
CA PRO A 435 -0.83 11.62 7.07
C PRO A 435 -1.80 11.14 5.99
N CYS A 436 -3.05 11.58 6.10
CA CYS A 436 -4.17 10.95 5.39
C CYS A 436 -4.72 11.82 4.26
N GLY A 437 -4.65 11.29 3.04
CA GLY A 437 -5.38 11.79 1.88
C GLY A 437 -6.55 10.85 1.53
N ASN A 438 -6.34 9.96 0.56
CA ASN A 438 -7.38 9.07 0.03
C ASN A 438 -7.81 7.89 0.93
N PHE A 439 -7.44 7.91 2.22
CA PHE A 439 -7.73 6.91 3.25
C PHE A 439 -7.19 5.48 3.04
N GLY A 440 -6.60 5.15 1.88
CA GLY A 440 -6.14 3.79 1.58
C GLY A 440 -5.00 3.29 2.49
N ASN A 441 -4.06 4.17 2.84
CA ASN A 441 -2.91 3.83 3.68
C ASN A 441 -3.34 3.50 5.13
N ILE A 442 -4.08 4.39 5.80
CA ILE A 442 -4.53 4.09 7.16
C ILE A 442 -5.52 2.92 7.21
N LEU A 443 -6.34 2.73 6.17
CA LEU A 443 -7.22 1.57 6.06
C LEU A 443 -6.45 0.26 5.96
N SER A 444 -5.26 0.22 5.33
CA SER A 444 -4.44 -1.00 5.35
C SER A 444 -3.89 -1.32 6.75
N GLY A 445 -3.66 -0.31 7.58
CA GLY A 445 -3.37 -0.51 9.01
C GLY A 445 -4.55 -1.09 9.78
N TYR A 446 -5.77 -0.72 9.41
CA TYR A 446 -6.98 -1.33 9.98
C TYR A 446 -7.12 -2.79 9.56
N TYR A 447 -6.77 -3.13 8.32
CA TYR A 447 -6.70 -4.53 7.88
C TYR A 447 -5.64 -5.32 8.66
N ALA A 448 -4.45 -4.76 8.90
CA ALA A 448 -3.43 -5.42 9.74
C ALA A 448 -3.97 -5.70 11.16
N LYS A 449 -4.70 -4.74 11.75
CA LYS A 449 -5.39 -4.93 13.04
C LYS A 449 -6.43 -6.06 12.97
N LEU A 450 -7.30 -6.05 11.95
CA LEU A 450 -8.32 -7.07 11.76
C LEU A 450 -7.73 -8.45 11.48
N MET A 451 -6.53 -8.53 10.89
CA MET A 451 -5.78 -9.78 10.72
C MET A 451 -5.21 -10.33 12.03
N GLY A 452 -5.23 -9.57 13.13
CA GLY A 452 -4.85 -10.01 14.47
C GLY A 452 -3.62 -9.31 15.06
N PHE A 453 -2.97 -8.39 14.33
CA PHE A 453 -1.78 -7.70 14.85
C PHE A 453 -2.16 -6.73 16.00
N PRO A 454 -1.36 -6.65 17.10
CA PRO A 454 -1.63 -5.76 18.23
C PRO A 454 -1.47 -4.27 17.90
N ILE A 455 -2.47 -3.70 17.23
CA ILE A 455 -2.57 -2.28 16.90
C ILE A 455 -3.76 -1.71 17.68
N ARG A 456 -3.50 -0.74 18.57
CA ARG A 456 -4.55 -0.15 19.41
C ARG A 456 -5.28 0.97 18.68
N LYS A 457 -4.61 2.10 18.42
CA LYS A 457 -5.18 3.26 17.69
C LYS A 457 -4.53 3.48 16.33
N LEU A 458 -5.35 3.94 15.38
CA LEU A 458 -4.95 4.47 14.08
C LEU A 458 -5.34 5.96 14.03
N ILE A 459 -4.35 6.84 13.93
CA ILE A 459 -4.53 8.28 14.05
C ILE A 459 -4.44 8.92 12.67
N VAL A 460 -5.54 9.54 12.24
CA VAL A 460 -5.66 10.31 11.01
C VAL A 460 -5.07 11.70 11.22
N ALA A 461 -4.00 12.03 10.49
CA ALA A 461 -3.45 13.38 10.46
C ALA A 461 -3.87 14.08 9.15
N SER A 462 -4.67 15.14 9.28
CA SER A 462 -5.12 15.99 8.17
C SER A 462 -4.40 17.32 8.19
N ASN A 463 -4.18 17.91 7.01
CA ASN A 463 -3.85 19.33 6.89
C ASN A 463 -5.12 20.19 6.98
N LEU A 464 -5.08 21.44 6.50
CA LEU A 464 -6.27 22.31 6.43
C LEU A 464 -7.48 21.70 5.71
N ASN A 465 -7.27 20.75 4.78
CA ASN A 465 -8.33 19.98 4.12
C ASN A 465 -8.83 18.87 5.06
N ASP A 466 -9.56 19.27 6.10
CA ASP A 466 -9.83 18.48 7.30
C ASP A 466 -11.15 17.66 7.28
N VAL A 467 -11.66 17.31 6.09
CA VAL A 467 -12.90 16.52 5.95
C VAL A 467 -12.82 15.17 6.68
N LEU A 468 -11.65 14.54 6.69
CA LEU A 468 -11.42 13.29 7.41
C LEU A 468 -11.36 13.51 8.92
N TYR A 469 -10.81 14.62 9.38
CA TYR A 469 -10.82 14.98 10.79
C TYR A 469 -12.26 15.13 11.30
N GLU A 470 -13.11 15.88 10.58
CA GLU A 470 -14.52 16.04 10.92
C GLU A 470 -15.25 14.68 10.91
N PHE A 471 -15.06 13.89 9.86
CA PHE A 471 -15.71 12.59 9.72
C PHE A 471 -15.37 11.64 10.87
N ILE A 472 -14.09 11.50 11.23
CA ILE A 472 -13.67 10.62 12.32
C ILE A 472 -14.21 11.11 13.67
N LYS A 473 -14.23 12.43 13.92
CA LYS A 473 -14.70 12.98 15.20
C LYS A 473 -16.22 12.95 15.35
N THR A 474 -16.97 13.13 14.26
CA THR A 474 -18.42 13.40 14.33
C THR A 474 -19.29 12.36 13.61
N GLY A 475 -18.71 11.52 12.76
CA GLY A 475 -19.46 10.65 11.83
C GLY A 475 -20.07 11.39 10.63
N CYS A 476 -19.83 12.70 10.51
CA CYS A 476 -20.34 13.55 9.44
C CYS A 476 -19.28 13.75 8.35
N TYR A 477 -19.62 13.42 7.10
CA TYR A 477 -18.78 13.71 5.94
C TYR A 477 -19.41 14.85 5.14
N ASP A 478 -19.08 16.10 5.47
CA ASP A 478 -19.66 17.29 4.84
C ASP A 478 -18.65 18.02 3.95
N ILE A 479 -18.96 18.11 2.65
CA ILE A 479 -18.16 18.89 1.69
C ILE A 479 -19.00 19.97 0.99
N ARG A 480 -20.16 20.36 1.54
CA ARG A 480 -21.06 21.36 0.94
C ARG A 480 -20.44 22.75 0.90
N THR A 481 -19.78 23.14 2.00
CA THR A 481 -19.19 24.48 2.18
C THR A 481 -17.68 24.51 1.95
N ARG A 482 -17.05 23.34 1.81
CA ARG A 482 -15.60 23.19 1.69
C ARG A 482 -15.11 23.52 0.28
N ARG A 483 -13.96 24.17 0.22
CA ARG A 483 -13.14 24.36 -0.98
C ARG A 483 -11.79 23.70 -0.74
N LEU A 484 -11.20 23.19 -1.81
CA LEU A 484 -9.87 22.61 -1.74
C LEU A 484 -8.85 23.75 -1.57
N GLU A 485 -8.09 23.72 -0.49
CA GLU A 485 -7.06 24.72 -0.20
C GLU A 485 -5.68 24.12 -0.49
N PRO A 486 -4.86 24.75 -1.36
CA PRO A 486 -3.49 24.30 -1.61
C PRO A 486 -2.64 24.39 -0.34
N SER A 487 -1.93 23.33 0.00
CA SER A 487 -1.04 23.27 1.15
C SER A 487 0.40 22.91 0.78
N ALA A 488 1.33 23.05 1.74
CA ALA A 488 2.70 22.56 1.62
C ALA A 488 2.77 21.01 1.51
N SER A 489 1.64 20.32 1.65
CA SER A 489 1.49 18.88 1.65
C SER A 489 0.50 18.40 0.56
N PRO A 490 0.72 18.72 -0.73
CA PRO A 490 -0.28 18.62 -1.79
C PRO A 490 -0.83 17.20 -2.02
N SER A 491 -0.05 16.16 -1.71
CA SER A 491 -0.49 14.76 -1.85
C SER A 491 -1.67 14.35 -0.94
N ILE A 492 -2.03 15.17 0.06
CA ILE A 492 -3.19 14.95 0.95
C ILE A 492 -4.22 16.08 0.89
N ASP A 493 -4.09 17.04 -0.04
CA ASP A 493 -5.13 18.03 -0.33
C ASP A 493 -6.30 17.32 -1.03
N ILE A 494 -7.33 16.95 -0.27
CA ILE A 494 -8.51 16.23 -0.79
C ILE A 494 -9.82 16.77 -0.21
N LEU A 495 -10.89 16.66 -1.01
CA LEU A 495 -12.27 16.81 -0.53
C LEU A 495 -12.99 15.46 -0.43
N LYS A 496 -12.69 14.53 -1.35
CA LYS A 496 -13.29 13.18 -1.38
C LYS A 496 -12.22 12.11 -1.21
N ALA A 497 -12.27 11.39 -0.10
CA ALA A 497 -11.36 10.31 0.22
C ALA A 497 -11.91 8.96 -0.29
N SER A 498 -11.37 8.48 -1.41
CA SER A 498 -11.90 7.30 -2.12
C SER A 498 -12.06 6.04 -1.26
N ASN A 499 -11.16 5.75 -0.31
CA ASN A 499 -11.23 4.51 0.49
C ASN A 499 -12.11 4.60 1.74
N VAL A 500 -12.76 5.74 2.01
CA VAL A 500 -13.80 5.78 3.07
C VAL A 500 -14.95 4.84 2.73
N GLU A 501 -15.24 4.63 1.44
CA GLU A 501 -16.23 3.65 0.98
C GLU A 501 -15.93 2.22 1.48
N ARG A 502 -14.66 1.78 1.42
CA ARG A 502 -14.24 0.49 1.97
C ARG A 502 -14.32 0.45 3.49
N LEU A 503 -14.00 1.55 4.16
CA LEU A 503 -14.16 1.65 5.61
C LEU A 503 -15.63 1.44 6.00
N LEU A 504 -16.56 2.12 5.33
CA LEU A 504 -18.00 1.99 5.61
C LEU A 504 -18.47 0.55 5.45
N PHE A 505 -18.04 -0.14 4.38
CA PHE A 505 -18.36 -1.54 4.17
C PHE A 505 -17.87 -2.42 5.33
N VAL A 506 -16.62 -2.25 5.76
CA VAL A 506 -16.04 -3.06 6.85
C VAL A 506 -16.68 -2.72 8.20
N LEU A 507 -16.92 -1.45 8.51
CA LEU A 507 -17.55 -1.03 9.78
C LEU A 507 -19.01 -1.51 9.92
N SER A 508 -19.71 -1.65 8.80
CA SER A 508 -21.11 -2.08 8.71
C SER A 508 -21.28 -3.58 8.50
N ASP A 509 -20.21 -4.37 8.68
CA ASP A 509 -20.23 -5.83 8.50
C ASP A 509 -20.71 -6.27 7.10
N GLY A 510 -20.41 -5.46 6.09
CA GLY A 510 -20.73 -5.73 4.68
C GLY A 510 -22.09 -5.22 4.20
N ASP A 511 -22.71 -4.24 4.85
CA ASP A 511 -23.97 -3.62 4.40
C ASP A 511 -23.76 -2.78 3.13
N THR A 512 -23.96 -3.41 1.97
CA THR A 512 -23.81 -2.77 0.66
C THR A 512 -24.84 -1.67 0.40
N ALA A 513 -26.05 -1.79 0.97
CA ALA A 513 -27.12 -0.81 0.76
C ALA A 513 -26.83 0.49 1.52
N LEU A 514 -26.29 0.38 2.73
CA LEU A 514 -25.81 1.53 3.50
C LEU A 514 -24.70 2.26 2.74
N VAL A 515 -23.72 1.52 2.22
CA VAL A 515 -22.59 2.10 1.49
C VAL A 515 -23.06 2.79 0.21
N GLU A 516 -23.91 2.14 -0.58
CA GLU A 516 -24.50 2.72 -1.79
C GLU A 516 -25.25 4.02 -1.47
N SER A 517 -26.09 4.03 -0.42
CA SER A 517 -26.82 5.21 0.01
C SER A 517 -25.88 6.35 0.42
N ALA A 518 -24.87 6.07 1.23
CA ALA A 518 -23.90 7.07 1.68
C ALA A 518 -23.13 7.69 0.51
N MET A 519 -22.69 6.87 -0.45
CA MET A 519 -21.97 7.36 -1.62
C MET A 519 -22.89 8.16 -2.57
N MET A 520 -24.14 7.73 -2.74
CA MET A 520 -25.14 8.49 -3.51
C MET A 520 -25.42 9.85 -2.87
N GLN A 521 -25.56 9.93 -1.55
CA GLN A 521 -25.71 11.19 -0.82
C GLN A 521 -24.47 12.07 -0.96
N LEU A 522 -23.26 11.52 -0.88
CA LEU A 522 -22.03 12.28 -1.08
C LEU A 522 -21.93 12.86 -2.50
N ASP A 523 -22.38 12.12 -3.51
CA ASP A 523 -22.32 12.57 -4.90
C ASP A 523 -23.40 13.60 -5.24
N THR A 524 -24.62 13.45 -4.69
CA THR A 524 -25.76 14.32 -5.01
C THR A 524 -25.91 15.50 -4.05
N GLN A 525 -25.71 15.27 -2.75
CA GLN A 525 -25.93 16.24 -1.67
C GLN A 525 -24.63 16.78 -1.08
N ARG A 526 -23.47 16.24 -1.49
CA ARG A 526 -22.15 16.62 -0.96
C ARG A 526 -22.03 16.40 0.55
N TYR A 527 -22.79 15.45 1.08
CA TYR A 527 -22.95 15.21 2.51
C TYR A 527 -23.43 13.79 2.77
N PHE A 528 -22.95 13.15 3.83
CA PHE A 528 -23.65 12.03 4.48
C PHE A 528 -23.29 11.98 5.96
N GLN A 529 -24.09 11.26 6.75
CA GLN A 529 -23.83 11.00 8.16
C GLN A 529 -24.05 9.53 8.48
N ILE A 530 -23.11 8.92 9.20
CA ILE A 530 -23.24 7.55 9.70
C ILE A 530 -24.03 7.51 11.01
N SER A 531 -24.59 6.35 11.33
CA SER A 531 -25.29 6.15 12.60
C SER A 531 -24.35 6.27 13.80
N ASP A 532 -24.91 6.55 14.98
CA ASP A 532 -24.13 6.60 16.23
C ASP A 532 -23.46 5.25 16.56
N ASP A 533 -24.04 4.12 16.13
CA ASP A 533 -23.42 2.81 16.29
C ASP A 533 -22.12 2.70 15.48
N LEU A 534 -22.18 3.04 14.19
CA LEU A 534 -21.00 3.03 13.33
C LEU A 534 -19.95 4.05 13.79
N ARG A 535 -20.39 5.22 14.26
CA ARG A 535 -19.50 6.24 14.84
C ARG A 535 -18.78 5.72 16.07
N ARG A 536 -19.47 5.01 16.97
CA ARG A 536 -18.88 4.38 18.15
C ARG A 536 -17.86 3.32 17.76
N ARG A 537 -18.21 2.39 16.86
CA ARG A 537 -17.27 1.38 16.33
C ARG A 537 -16.03 2.01 15.71
N MET A 538 -16.21 3.07 14.92
CA MET A 538 -15.11 3.82 14.33
C MET A 538 -14.20 4.42 15.40
N SER A 539 -14.75 5.05 16.44
CA SER A 539 -13.98 5.67 17.53
C SER A 539 -13.21 4.69 18.41
N GLU A 540 -13.56 3.40 18.42
CA GLU A 540 -12.78 2.37 19.12
C GLU A 540 -11.36 2.27 18.57
N THR A 541 -11.19 2.44 17.26
CA THR A 541 -9.89 2.31 16.59
C THR A 541 -9.31 3.63 16.08
N PHE A 542 -10.14 4.52 15.54
CA PHE A 542 -9.66 5.73 14.87
C PHE A 542 -9.70 6.96 15.76
N GLU A 543 -8.65 7.77 15.68
CA GLU A 543 -8.60 9.15 16.18
C GLU A 543 -8.19 10.08 15.04
N ALA A 544 -8.37 11.40 15.21
CA ALA A 544 -7.97 12.35 14.19
C ALA A 544 -7.53 13.70 14.75
N TYR A 545 -6.57 14.32 14.06
CA TYR A 545 -6.07 15.68 14.34
C TYR A 545 -5.86 16.46 13.05
N ARG A 546 -5.99 17.79 13.16
CA ARG A 546 -5.74 18.74 12.07
C ARG A 546 -4.49 19.54 12.39
N CYS A 547 -3.62 19.70 11.40
CA CYS A 547 -2.43 20.54 11.44
C CYS A 547 -2.54 21.65 10.38
N ASP A 548 -2.24 22.90 10.74
CA ASP A 548 -2.10 23.99 9.78
C ASP A 548 -0.64 24.17 9.34
N GLU A 549 -0.38 25.07 8.38
CA GLU A 549 0.97 25.30 7.85
C GLU A 549 1.93 25.89 8.89
N GLN A 550 1.42 26.64 9.86
CA GLN A 550 2.28 27.22 10.90
C GLN A 550 2.76 26.12 11.85
N ASP A 551 1.84 25.28 12.31
CA ASP A 551 2.12 24.14 13.16
C ASP A 551 3.00 23.11 12.45
N CYS A 552 2.73 22.83 11.17
CA CYS A 552 3.56 21.94 10.36
C CYS A 552 5.00 22.46 10.25
N GLY A 553 5.19 23.76 9.97
CA GLY A 553 6.51 24.36 9.86
C GLY A 553 7.26 24.36 11.20
N ALA A 554 6.54 24.62 12.29
CA ALA A 554 7.08 24.56 13.65
C ALA A 554 7.55 23.14 14.00
N ILE A 555 6.81 22.10 13.63
CA ILE A 555 7.19 20.70 13.89
C ILE A 555 8.42 20.29 13.10
N ILE A 556 8.52 20.66 11.80
CA ILE A 556 9.74 20.38 11.01
C ILE A 556 10.95 21.00 11.70
N LYS A 557 10.84 22.27 12.11
CA LYS A 557 11.91 22.98 12.80
C LYS A 557 12.26 22.35 14.15
N GLU A 558 11.26 22.07 14.99
CA GLU A 558 11.43 21.46 16.31
C GLU A 558 12.16 20.11 16.21
N VAL A 559 11.75 19.25 15.28
CA VAL A 559 12.39 17.93 15.06
C VAL A 559 13.79 18.08 14.49
N PHE A 560 14.01 19.00 13.54
CA PHE A 560 15.32 19.28 12.97
C PHE A 560 16.30 19.77 14.04
N GLU A 561 15.91 20.73 14.88
CA GLU A 561 16.75 21.26 15.96
C GLU A 561 16.98 20.23 17.06
N ALA A 562 15.93 19.52 17.51
CA ALA A 562 16.04 18.50 18.56
C ALA A 562 16.94 17.32 18.16
N SER A 563 17.03 17.01 16.86
CA SER A 563 17.91 15.98 16.32
C SER A 563 19.32 16.49 15.96
N GLY A 564 19.64 17.76 16.24
CA GLY A 564 20.93 18.35 15.83
C GLY A 564 21.12 18.41 14.32
N GLY A 565 20.03 18.52 13.57
CA GLY A 565 20.01 18.60 12.11
C GLY A 565 19.98 17.24 11.38
N GLN A 566 19.86 16.12 12.11
CA GLN A 566 19.94 14.77 11.56
C GLN A 566 18.60 14.19 11.09
N ARG A 567 17.48 14.64 11.65
CA ARG A 567 16.13 14.24 11.22
C ARG A 567 15.49 15.39 10.48
N LEU A 568 15.25 15.19 9.19
CA LEU A 568 14.60 16.17 8.33
C LEU A 568 13.30 15.60 7.76
N PRO A 569 12.16 15.80 8.43
CA PRO A 569 10.87 15.34 7.91
C PRO A 569 10.42 16.21 6.74
N ASP A 570 9.69 15.61 5.79
CA ASP A 570 8.89 16.39 4.84
C ASP A 570 7.62 16.95 5.50
N SER A 571 6.87 17.79 4.77
CA SER A 571 5.64 18.40 5.29
C SER A 571 4.55 17.38 5.62
N HIS A 572 4.41 16.30 4.84
CA HIS A 572 3.43 15.23 5.12
C HIS A 572 3.73 14.51 6.43
N THR A 573 4.98 14.11 6.62
CA THR A 573 5.45 13.43 7.82
C THR A 573 5.34 14.36 9.02
N ALA A 574 5.64 15.65 8.87
CA ALA A 574 5.49 16.65 9.92
C ALA A 574 4.04 16.82 10.38
N ILE A 575 3.06 16.74 9.47
CA ILE A 575 1.64 16.75 9.84
C ILE A 575 1.29 15.53 10.71
N ALA A 576 1.84 14.35 10.39
CA ALA A 576 1.68 13.17 11.23
C ALA A 576 2.42 13.29 12.57
N MET A 577 3.61 13.89 12.59
CA MET A 577 4.34 14.19 13.84
C MET A 577 3.59 15.20 14.72
N TYR A 578 2.90 16.19 14.13
CA TYR A 578 2.03 17.10 14.87
C TYR A 578 0.87 16.34 15.53
N ALA A 579 0.14 15.53 14.76
CA ALA A 579 -0.93 14.71 15.29
C ALA A 579 -0.42 13.76 16.40
N ALA A 580 0.79 13.22 16.23
CA ALA A 580 1.47 12.40 17.22
C ALA A 580 1.74 13.17 18.51
N LYS A 581 2.26 14.39 18.41
CA LYS A 581 2.50 15.30 19.54
C LYS A 581 1.22 15.56 20.31
N VAL A 582 0.16 16.01 19.64
CA VAL A 582 -1.13 16.35 20.29
C VAL A 582 -1.74 15.12 20.95
N PHE A 583 -1.80 13.99 20.25
CA PHE A 583 -2.30 12.73 20.80
C PHE A 583 -1.50 12.27 22.02
N ARG A 584 -0.17 12.35 21.97
CA ARG A 584 0.69 11.96 23.10
C ARG A 584 0.50 12.90 24.29
N GLU A 585 0.37 14.20 24.07
CA GLU A 585 0.08 15.17 25.13
C GLU A 585 -1.28 14.92 25.80
N GLU A 586 -2.31 14.59 25.02
CA GLU A 586 -3.63 14.20 25.54
C GLU A 586 -3.54 12.93 26.39
N GLN A 587 -2.82 11.92 25.91
CA GLN A 587 -2.56 10.70 26.67
C GLN A 587 -1.86 11.02 27.99
N LEU A 588 -0.79 11.82 27.97
CA LEU A 588 -0.03 12.19 29.16
C LEU A 588 -0.86 12.99 30.17
N ARG A 589 -1.84 13.79 29.72
CA ARG A 589 -2.78 14.50 30.62
C ARG A 589 -3.84 13.57 31.23
N GLY A 590 -4.33 12.60 30.45
CA GLY A 590 -5.36 11.65 30.88
C GLY A 590 -4.83 10.43 31.62
N TYR A 591 -3.51 10.25 31.67
CA TYR A 591 -2.88 9.08 32.27
C TYR A 591 -2.93 9.15 33.80
N HIS A 592 -3.84 8.38 34.41
CA HIS A 592 -3.82 8.12 35.84
C HIS A 592 -2.66 7.18 36.16
N LEU A 593 -1.75 7.62 37.04
CA LEU A 593 -0.53 6.94 37.49
C LEU A 593 -0.74 5.52 38.07
N ASP A 594 -1.98 5.05 38.22
CA ASP A 594 -2.35 3.77 38.82
C ASP A 594 -2.64 2.65 37.79
N SER A 595 -2.60 2.92 36.48
CA SER A 595 -2.76 1.85 35.48
C SER A 595 -1.44 1.12 35.23
N HIS A 596 -1.39 -0.18 35.51
CA HIS A 596 -0.25 -1.06 35.20
C HIS A 596 0.09 -1.18 33.69
N GLN A 597 -0.56 -0.43 32.79
CA GLN A 597 -0.38 -0.48 31.34
C GLN A 597 0.23 0.81 30.78
N GLY A 598 1.55 0.84 30.58
CA GLY A 598 2.29 1.96 29.98
C GLY A 598 1.66 2.54 28.71
N ILE A 599 1.83 3.84 28.45
CA ILE A 599 1.34 4.50 27.21
C ILE A 599 1.97 3.82 25.98
N PRO A 600 1.22 3.19 25.07
CA PRO A 600 1.78 2.49 23.90
C PRO A 600 2.72 3.34 23.04
N PRO A 601 3.74 2.70 22.42
CA PRO A 601 4.65 3.43 21.54
C PRO A 601 3.90 3.84 20.27
N LEU A 602 4.38 4.90 19.65
CA LEU A 602 3.68 5.55 18.55
C LEU A 602 4.54 5.52 17.30
N VAL A 603 4.01 4.99 16.21
CA VAL A 603 4.70 4.90 14.92
C VAL A 603 4.16 5.97 13.98
N VAL A 604 5.01 6.88 13.52
CA VAL A 604 4.67 7.89 12.53
C VAL A 604 5.06 7.41 11.14
N LEU A 605 4.14 7.47 10.18
CA LEU A 605 4.47 7.12 8.79
C LEU A 605 5.24 8.26 8.10
N GLY A 606 6.50 8.00 7.77
CA GLY A 606 7.33 8.83 6.89
C GLY A 606 6.96 8.61 5.43
N THR A 607 6.02 9.39 4.90
CA THR A 607 5.39 9.08 3.60
C THR A 607 6.13 9.56 2.37
N ALA A 608 7.02 10.54 2.50
CA ALA A 608 7.90 10.99 1.44
C ALA A 608 9.21 11.54 2.01
N HIS A 609 10.23 11.55 1.16
CA HIS A 609 11.54 12.07 1.49
C HIS A 609 11.53 13.61 1.37
N TRP A 610 12.24 14.33 2.27
CA TRP A 610 12.24 15.81 2.32
C TRP A 610 12.54 16.47 0.97
N SER A 611 13.43 15.87 0.18
CA SER A 611 13.79 16.40 -1.15
C SER A 611 12.65 16.37 -2.18
N LYS A 612 11.49 15.77 -1.89
CA LYS A 612 10.29 15.99 -2.73
C LYS A 612 9.62 17.36 -2.53
N PHE A 613 9.83 17.96 -1.36
CA PHE A 613 9.20 19.22 -0.95
C PHE A 613 10.23 20.20 -0.35
N PRO A 614 11.33 20.48 -1.07
CA PRO A 614 12.47 21.20 -0.49
C PRO A 614 12.14 22.65 -0.12
N GLU A 615 11.23 23.32 -0.85
CA GLU A 615 10.84 24.69 -0.53
C GLU A 615 10.18 24.81 0.86
N ALA A 616 9.17 23.98 1.11
CA ALA A 616 8.48 23.93 2.41
C ALA A 616 9.46 23.60 3.55
N VAL A 617 10.34 22.63 3.32
CA VAL A 617 11.36 22.21 4.28
C VAL A 617 12.34 23.35 4.59
N LEU A 618 12.86 24.04 3.56
CA LEU A 618 13.80 25.14 3.75
C LEU A 618 13.18 26.32 4.51
N HIS A 619 11.97 26.72 4.17
CA HIS A 619 11.25 27.76 4.91
C HIS A 619 11.06 27.36 6.37
N ALA A 620 10.64 26.13 6.62
CA ALA A 620 10.40 25.64 7.97
C ALA A 620 11.66 25.64 8.84
N ILE A 621 12.79 25.10 8.35
CA ILE A 621 14.05 25.09 9.12
C ILE A 621 14.62 26.50 9.35
N ARG A 622 14.28 27.48 8.50
CA ARG A 622 14.59 28.91 8.72
C ARG A 622 13.64 29.60 9.70
N GLY A 623 12.54 28.95 10.10
CA GLY A 623 11.47 29.56 10.88
C GLY A 623 10.66 30.59 10.08
N GLU A 624 10.67 30.47 8.76
CA GLU A 624 9.87 31.29 7.85
C GLU A 624 8.49 30.66 7.65
N LYS A 625 7.51 31.48 7.23
CA LYS A 625 6.21 30.95 6.84
C LYS A 625 6.41 30.06 5.61
N MET A 626 5.95 28.81 5.67
CA MET A 626 5.97 27.94 4.50
C MET A 626 5.13 28.55 3.38
N THR A 627 5.78 28.81 2.25
CA THR A 627 5.13 29.23 1.01
C THR A 627 5.19 28.12 -0.03
N ILE A 628 4.20 28.11 -0.91
CA ILE A 628 4.13 27.17 -2.03
C ILE A 628 4.31 28.00 -3.28
N THR A 629 5.46 27.90 -3.92
CA THR A 629 5.67 28.55 -5.21
C THR A 629 5.14 27.63 -6.31
N PRO A 630 4.18 28.09 -7.13
CA PRO A 630 3.74 27.32 -8.29
C PRO A 630 4.94 27.02 -9.20
N PRO A 631 5.00 25.83 -9.80
CA PRO A 631 6.09 25.49 -10.69
C PRO A 631 6.17 26.44 -11.91
N SER A 632 7.35 26.99 -12.22
CA SER A 632 7.53 27.92 -13.36
C SER A 632 7.04 27.31 -14.69
N SER A 633 6.52 28.13 -15.60
CA SER A 633 6.20 27.69 -16.97
C SER A 633 7.44 27.25 -17.76
N TYR A 634 8.64 27.65 -17.32
CA TYR A 634 9.93 27.28 -17.90
C TYR A 634 10.60 26.21 -17.02
N PRO A 635 10.70 24.95 -17.48
CA PRO A 635 11.30 23.87 -16.70
C PRO A 635 12.75 24.15 -16.29
N GLU A 636 13.51 24.92 -17.08
CA GLU A 636 14.91 25.26 -16.79
C GLU A 636 15.04 26.06 -15.48
N GLU A 637 14.13 27.00 -15.26
CA GLU A 637 14.08 27.80 -14.03
C GLU A 637 13.72 26.91 -12.83
N SER A 638 12.77 25.99 -13.01
CA SER A 638 12.38 25.04 -11.97
C SER A 638 13.53 24.12 -11.56
N ILE A 639 14.31 23.63 -12.53
CA ILE A 639 15.48 22.78 -12.28
C ILE A 639 16.51 23.54 -11.43
N LYS A 640 16.88 24.76 -11.85
CA LYS A 640 17.83 25.60 -11.12
C LYS A 640 17.36 25.89 -9.70
N GLN A 641 16.10 26.30 -9.56
CA GLN A 641 15.50 26.59 -8.25
C GLN A 641 15.57 25.36 -7.32
N VAL A 642 15.24 24.17 -7.81
CA VAL A 642 15.29 22.95 -6.98
C VAL A 642 16.72 22.62 -6.53
N TRP A 643 17.72 22.74 -7.41
CA TRP A 643 19.11 22.55 -7.01
C TRP A 643 19.58 23.56 -5.98
N ASP A 644 19.21 24.83 -6.15
CA ASP A 644 19.52 25.90 -5.20
C ASP A 644 18.88 25.64 -3.83
N LEU A 645 17.64 25.11 -3.80
CA LEU A 645 16.97 24.71 -2.57
C LEU A 645 17.68 23.53 -1.90
N TYR A 646 18.02 22.47 -2.65
CA TYR A 646 18.76 21.33 -2.09
C TYR A 646 20.10 21.75 -1.50
N LYS A 647 20.85 22.61 -2.20
CA LYS A 647 22.13 23.12 -1.72
C LYS A 647 21.98 23.86 -0.40
N GLN A 648 21.03 24.80 -0.32
CA GLN A 648 20.80 25.58 0.90
C GLN A 648 20.37 24.72 2.10
N ILE A 649 19.57 23.68 1.87
CA ILE A 649 19.17 22.74 2.94
C ILE A 649 20.39 21.97 3.43
N LEU A 650 21.19 21.39 2.52
CA LEU A 650 22.35 20.58 2.87
C LEU A 650 23.44 21.40 3.58
N GLU A 651 23.59 22.69 3.26
CA GLU A 651 24.48 23.63 3.96
C GLU A 651 24.07 23.84 5.44
N MET A 652 22.81 23.57 5.79
CA MET A 652 22.30 23.66 7.17
C MET A 652 22.35 22.30 7.90
N CYS A 653 22.62 21.20 7.19
CA CYS A 653 22.70 19.86 7.77
C CYS A 653 24.11 19.51 8.26
N PRO A 654 24.26 18.55 9.18
CA PRO A 654 25.55 17.98 9.54
C PRO A 654 26.33 17.44 8.33
N THR A 655 27.65 17.61 8.36
CA THR A 655 28.59 17.16 7.32
C THR A 655 29.33 15.89 7.73
N GLU A 656 30.09 15.27 6.81
CA GLU A 656 30.98 14.13 7.12
C GLU A 656 32.05 14.47 8.18
N GLU A 657 32.40 15.76 8.32
CA GLU A 657 33.32 16.25 9.35
C GLU A 657 32.67 16.34 10.74
N THR A 658 31.33 16.21 10.82
CA THR A 658 30.61 16.23 12.09
C THR A 658 30.85 14.91 12.83
N PRO A 659 31.42 14.94 14.05
CA PRO A 659 31.70 13.72 14.81
C PRO A 659 30.45 12.85 14.96
N ASN A 660 30.59 11.56 14.67
CA ASN A 660 29.54 10.53 14.79
C ASN A 660 28.32 10.73 13.87
N ALA A 661 28.40 11.55 12.82
CA ALA A 661 27.28 11.73 11.89
C ALA A 661 26.88 10.43 11.15
N GLY A 662 27.85 9.56 10.81
CA GLY A 662 27.58 8.22 10.27
C GLY A 662 26.53 8.18 9.14
N ASP A 663 25.54 7.29 9.27
CA ASP A 663 24.42 7.15 8.32
C ASP A 663 23.36 8.26 8.43
N TRP A 664 23.49 9.19 9.38
CA TRP A 664 22.53 10.27 9.65
C TRP A 664 22.79 11.54 8.81
N ILE A 665 23.75 11.48 7.90
CA ILE A 665 24.02 12.58 6.97
C ILE A 665 22.90 12.68 5.95
N GLN A 666 22.25 13.84 5.92
CA GLN A 666 21.19 14.12 4.97
C GLN A 666 21.74 14.18 3.55
N LYS A 667 21.05 13.49 2.63
CA LYS A 667 21.38 13.47 1.20
C LYS A 667 20.11 13.67 0.38
N VAL A 668 20.24 14.24 -0.81
CA VAL A 668 19.12 14.24 -1.78
C VAL A 668 18.82 12.79 -2.15
N HIS A 669 17.54 12.45 -2.25
CA HIS A 669 17.13 11.10 -2.61
C HIS A 669 17.71 10.74 -3.99
N PRO A 670 18.44 9.61 -4.14
CA PRO A 670 19.16 9.27 -5.37
C PRO A 670 18.29 9.32 -6.63
N ALA A 671 17.07 8.78 -6.56
CA ALA A 671 16.16 8.78 -7.71
C ALA A 671 15.68 10.19 -8.09
N LEU A 672 15.48 11.10 -7.12
CA LEU A 672 15.09 12.47 -7.40
C LEU A 672 16.25 13.25 -8.02
N ALA A 673 17.46 13.06 -7.51
CA ALA A 673 18.67 13.62 -8.11
C ALA A 673 18.89 13.12 -9.54
N ALA A 674 18.66 11.83 -9.80
CA ALA A 674 18.75 11.26 -11.15
C ALA A 674 17.70 11.85 -12.09
N ALA A 675 16.44 11.99 -11.64
CA ALA A 675 15.37 12.59 -12.43
C ALA A 675 15.63 14.06 -12.79
N LEU A 676 16.20 14.84 -11.85
CA LEU A 676 16.64 16.20 -12.14
C LEU A 676 17.75 16.25 -13.19
N LYS A 677 18.78 15.41 -13.07
CA LYS A 677 19.86 15.32 -14.06
C LYS A 677 19.36 14.92 -15.46
N LEU A 678 18.38 14.01 -15.52
CA LEU A 678 17.72 13.66 -16.78
C LEU A 678 16.94 14.85 -17.36
N SER A 679 16.28 15.63 -16.51
CA SER A 679 15.55 16.84 -16.92
C SER A 679 16.48 17.95 -17.42
N GLU A 680 17.70 18.05 -16.88
CA GLU A 680 18.76 18.94 -17.39
C GLU A 680 19.23 18.52 -18.78
N ALA A 681 19.45 17.22 -18.98
CA ALA A 681 19.92 16.68 -20.25
C ALA A 681 18.84 16.77 -21.35
N LYS A 682 17.57 16.64 -20.97
CA LYS A 682 16.42 16.70 -21.90
C LYS A 682 15.27 17.48 -21.27
N ILE A 683 15.20 18.75 -21.60
CA ILE A 683 14.12 19.63 -21.15
C ILE A 683 12.83 19.28 -21.89
N ASN A 684 11.90 18.67 -21.17
CA ASN A 684 10.54 18.40 -21.65
C ASN A 684 9.59 19.50 -21.14
N LYS A 685 8.90 20.18 -22.05
CA LYS A 685 7.87 21.16 -21.69
C LYS A 685 6.58 20.44 -21.26
N PRO A 686 5.87 20.94 -20.23
CA PRO A 686 4.57 20.41 -19.85
C PRO A 686 3.60 20.48 -21.03
N ARG A 687 2.96 19.36 -21.37
CA ARG A 687 1.74 19.37 -22.18
C ARG A 687 0.58 19.81 -21.30
N SER A 688 -0.28 20.67 -21.82
CA SER A 688 -1.45 21.13 -21.08
C SER A 688 -2.72 21.01 -21.91
N LEU A 689 -3.83 20.70 -21.24
CA LEU A 689 -5.17 20.67 -21.80
C LEU A 689 -6.06 21.70 -21.10
N PRO A 690 -7.08 22.25 -21.80
CA PRO A 690 -8.10 23.06 -21.16
C PRO A 690 -8.90 22.25 -20.14
N VAL A 691 -9.67 22.94 -19.30
CA VAL A 691 -10.58 22.33 -18.30
C VAL A 691 -11.82 21.77 -19.00
N ASP A 692 -11.62 20.73 -19.80
CA ASP A 692 -12.64 20.07 -20.60
C ASP A 692 -12.43 18.55 -20.61
N ILE A 693 -13.50 17.81 -20.32
CA ILE A 693 -13.47 16.34 -20.29
C ILE A 693 -13.35 15.79 -21.72
N GLU A 694 -13.95 16.45 -22.72
CA GLU A 694 -13.89 15.97 -24.11
C GLU A 694 -12.47 16.11 -24.67
N ALA A 695 -11.77 17.20 -24.38
CA ALA A 695 -10.34 17.34 -24.72
C ALA A 695 -9.48 16.23 -24.11
N VAL A 696 -9.77 15.79 -22.87
CA VAL A 696 -9.09 14.64 -22.25
C VAL A 696 -9.39 13.35 -22.99
N LYS A 697 -10.65 13.11 -23.39
CA LYS A 697 -11.03 11.91 -24.16
C LYS A 697 -10.34 11.87 -25.52
N GLU A 698 -10.29 12.99 -26.23
CA GLU A 698 -9.60 13.12 -27.52
C GLU A 698 -8.11 12.76 -27.39
N GLU A 699 -7.44 13.28 -26.36
CA GLU A 699 -6.03 12.99 -26.09
C GLU A 699 -5.81 11.51 -25.74
N VAL A 700 -6.73 10.89 -24.98
CA VAL A 700 -6.71 9.45 -24.68
C VAL A 700 -6.83 8.63 -25.97
N VAL A 701 -7.74 8.98 -26.88
CA VAL A 701 -7.86 8.35 -28.20
C VAL A 701 -6.58 8.52 -28.99
N GLN A 702 -6.03 9.73 -29.07
CA GLN A 702 -4.81 9.98 -29.82
C GLN A 702 -3.64 9.15 -29.28
N PHE A 703 -3.45 9.11 -27.96
CA PHE A 703 -2.39 8.32 -27.35
C PHE A 703 -2.58 6.81 -27.52
N SER A 704 -3.83 6.35 -27.57
CA SER A 704 -4.11 4.94 -27.82
C SER A 704 -3.62 4.47 -29.18
N THR A 705 -3.73 5.34 -30.21
CA THR A 705 -3.40 5.05 -31.61
C THR A 705 -1.93 5.22 -31.99
N VAL A 706 -1.16 5.98 -31.21
CA VAL A 706 0.30 6.22 -31.39
C VAL A 706 1.09 5.14 -30.68
#